data_AF-A0A960WSX6-F1
#
_entry.id   AF-A0A960WSX6-F1
#
_cell.length_a   1.000
_cell.length_b   1.000
_cell.length_c   1.000
_cell.angle_alpha   90.00
_cell.angle_beta   90.00
_cell.angle_gamma   90.00
#
_symmetry.space_group_name_H-M   'P 1'
#
loop_
_entity.id
_entity.type
_entity.pdbx_description
1 polymer ?
#
loop_
_entity_poly.entity_id
_entity_poly.type
_entity_poly.pdbx_seq_one_letter_code
_entity_poly.pdbx_strand_id
1 'polypeptide(L)'
;MRLPEFAGCHYEGLLSEDAFGWTFVALHDGGKRRLVRAYKAQATNDRLLKSYLAAFSASRVQIPGFARIHDYALQTPESPSASTTSFFGWRGNSSQAWQVSSLERLGSALTREQVFGVIRNLIAPLGQLHRSGWFHGGLRPSSIFLTGNADGGQNLHIAGYGELFMGGLQFLEAGHHLFYAAPEQLASGDFNEGRGQAWDVYAFGVIAFQLLTGHLPRLDHLFQHAKSNPDWLPSEPAITFGELSDLTTSLVEQLEVEGSVVWPTSPADSSESALRKVVQSCLDFVPSRRPRSLDEVAPVILEILGDASSPSRAKDAAPSPLKVASGPATANESTAPTTGEPEPQSGTTRPLDETARVHVGTSDSNVIEDVLGETAEPSRRKVRSASGEGFLIRLRQQPVLRWQLTAIVALIAILPLTFFSFFYYVDARKAKKAVVTEAADLQAKLTAKVNRQAAAFQRDIEREKERKEKLESVLHDLEGSQSNLMGQAKLARQILRQTQDNGDRFFRLVLENRDTDVPEFRAGRAEALAEGRKHYERLVEAYGDAPDFIVSTANAFFYLGQIYKEMGEFGKSLASFGEAERRYSALLEEDSTSSVEFVKNIAIAKNALGELSIRSGEYSAARHYFTESSRFWTEARSREPALGTVAALNIHENSLDIVECEFAMDRLDAAGDAAMSVGVSLTKMQESEPGNHRLIGALAKSFSLVGRFLETRSDLEGARQAYQQSSDLFASAVKLDAAVDAYQLGLGNSLARVGLLANDTGKLEGAAEVLERVIASNPYESIYLKTLADIYGALAANQRDGGKLKNAIALEERAISILKPIIESNPSVAPDVKHSYAQRLAHLAEMLGDSGKFDESRVPLKAAIAMLEEISKDEEGVTEFHRTLARTRGLAGFACLKTGDKGGAKELLQLAKSDWQSYAAANPDDDAAAQAVKWTSEQLENLQ
;
A
#
# COMPACT_ATOMS: atom_id res chain seq x y z
N MET A 1 8.83 -21.53 -7.77
CA MET A 1 9.69 -21.27 -6.59
C MET A 1 10.62 -22.47 -6.40
N ARG A 2 11.91 -22.26 -6.10
CA ARG A 2 12.86 -23.35 -5.79
C ARG A 2 12.89 -23.61 -4.28
N LEU A 3 13.20 -24.85 -3.89
CA LEU A 3 13.50 -25.15 -2.48
C LEU A 3 14.81 -24.45 -2.08
N PRO A 4 14.94 -23.96 -0.83
CA PRO A 4 16.19 -23.37 -0.34
C PRO A 4 17.34 -24.39 -0.35
N GLU A 5 18.46 -24.06 -0.98
CA GLU A 5 19.64 -24.93 -0.99
C GLU A 5 20.53 -24.64 0.23
N PHE A 6 20.78 -25.67 1.05
CA PHE A 6 21.69 -25.62 2.20
C PHE A 6 22.87 -26.55 1.95
N ALA A 7 24.08 -26.09 2.28
CA ALA A 7 25.30 -26.83 2.02
C ALA A 7 25.28 -28.21 2.70
N GLY A 8 25.51 -29.26 1.90
CA GLY A 8 25.52 -30.65 2.37
C GLY A 8 24.20 -31.12 3.00
N CYS A 9 23.05 -30.62 2.54
CA CYS A 9 21.71 -31.03 3.01
C CYS A 9 20.88 -31.63 1.86
N HIS A 10 20.57 -32.92 1.96
CA HIS A 10 19.73 -33.64 1.00
C HIS A 10 18.31 -33.82 1.54
N TYR A 11 17.31 -33.24 0.87
CA TYR A 11 15.90 -33.35 1.24
C TYR A 11 15.38 -34.80 1.16
N GLU A 12 14.76 -35.28 2.25
CA GLU A 12 14.13 -36.61 2.34
C GLU A 12 12.60 -36.55 2.22
N GLY A 13 11.96 -35.38 2.40
CA GLY A 13 10.53 -35.18 2.17
C GLY A 13 9.92 -34.01 2.94
N LEU A 14 8.72 -33.60 2.54
CA LEU A 14 7.86 -32.69 3.32
C LEU A 14 7.34 -33.42 4.59
N LEU A 15 7.23 -32.67 5.68
CA LEU A 15 6.83 -33.17 7.01
C LEU A 15 5.56 -32.50 7.52
N SER A 16 5.39 -31.20 7.26
CA SER A 16 4.18 -30.43 7.56
C SER A 16 4.18 -29.11 6.79
N GLU A 17 2.99 -28.55 6.62
CA GLU A 17 2.75 -27.16 6.24
C GLU A 17 1.88 -26.51 7.32
N ASP A 18 2.12 -25.24 7.61
CA ASP A 18 1.23 -24.39 8.42
C ASP A 18 1.25 -22.94 7.91
N ALA A 19 0.52 -22.07 8.59
CA ALA A 19 0.36 -20.65 8.24
C ALA A 19 1.68 -19.88 8.05
N PHE A 20 2.78 -20.31 8.68
CA PHE A 20 4.09 -19.68 8.55
C PHE A 20 4.97 -20.34 7.49
N GLY A 21 4.60 -21.50 6.95
CA GLY A 21 5.22 -22.13 5.78
C GLY A 21 5.47 -23.63 5.89
N TRP A 22 6.49 -24.10 5.19
CA TRP A 22 6.75 -25.52 4.98
C TRP A 22 7.89 -26.03 5.85
N THR A 23 7.74 -27.25 6.38
CA THR A 23 8.76 -27.96 7.13
C THR A 23 9.13 -29.25 6.42
N PHE A 24 10.41 -29.44 6.13
CA PHE A 24 10.96 -30.62 5.47
C PHE A 24 11.95 -31.35 6.38
N VAL A 25 12.13 -32.65 6.18
CA VAL A 25 13.28 -33.40 6.71
C VAL A 25 14.39 -33.44 5.67
N ALA A 26 15.63 -33.20 6.10
CA ALA A 26 16.83 -33.37 5.27
C ALA A 26 17.90 -34.17 6.00
N LEU A 27 18.60 -35.04 5.27
CA LEU A 27 19.82 -35.69 5.72
C LEU A 27 21.01 -34.80 5.39
N HIS A 28 21.80 -34.41 6.41
CA HIS A 28 23.04 -33.67 6.21
C HIS A 28 24.25 -34.62 6.12
N ASP A 29 25.20 -34.32 5.25
CA ASP A 29 26.39 -35.13 4.90
C ASP A 29 27.11 -35.74 6.12
N GLY A 30 27.18 -35.00 7.22
CA GLY A 30 27.66 -35.47 8.53
C GLY A 30 26.77 -36.50 9.23
N GLY A 31 25.99 -37.30 8.49
CA GLY A 31 25.16 -38.42 8.96
C GLY A 31 23.97 -38.06 9.88
N LYS A 32 23.62 -36.77 10.01
CA LYS A 32 22.59 -36.29 10.95
C LYS A 32 21.42 -35.66 10.21
N ARG A 33 20.20 -35.90 10.69
CA ARG A 33 18.99 -35.28 10.13
C ARG A 33 18.74 -33.89 10.70
N ARG A 34 18.29 -32.98 9.83
CA ARG A 34 17.86 -31.62 10.15
C ARG A 34 16.39 -31.45 9.76
N LEU A 35 15.71 -30.53 10.45
CA LEU A 35 14.49 -29.91 9.95
C LEU A 35 14.89 -28.69 9.12
N VAL A 36 14.33 -28.55 7.93
CA VAL A 36 14.43 -27.32 7.12
C VAL A 36 13.07 -26.65 7.15
N ARG A 37 13.02 -25.44 7.73
CA ARG A 37 11.82 -24.59 7.77
C ARG A 37 11.96 -23.51 6.70
N ALA A 38 11.05 -23.49 5.74
CA ALA A 38 10.97 -22.49 4.67
C ALA A 38 9.72 -21.63 4.88
N TYR A 39 9.91 -20.32 5.04
CA TYR A 39 8.87 -19.41 5.52
C TYR A 39 8.04 -18.82 4.37
N LYS A 40 6.73 -18.70 4.57
CA LYS A 40 5.83 -17.97 3.65
C LYS A 40 6.15 -16.48 3.74
N ALA A 41 6.58 -15.89 2.62
CA ALA A 41 7.09 -14.52 2.55
C ALA A 41 6.07 -13.45 2.99
N GLN A 42 4.77 -13.72 2.78
CA GLN A 42 3.68 -12.82 3.18
C GLN A 42 3.34 -12.93 4.68
N ALA A 43 3.64 -14.09 5.29
CA ALA A 43 3.29 -14.48 6.66
C ALA A 43 4.42 -14.25 7.67
N THR A 44 5.54 -13.66 7.26
CA THR A 44 6.68 -13.37 8.13
C THR A 44 7.28 -11.99 7.83
N ASN A 45 7.82 -11.32 8.85
CA ASN A 45 8.52 -10.06 8.65
C ASN A 45 10.03 -10.32 8.49
N ASP A 46 10.53 -10.19 7.26
CA ASP A 46 11.89 -10.62 6.90
C ASP A 46 13.02 -9.91 7.68
N ARG A 47 12.79 -8.65 8.12
CA ARG A 47 13.71 -7.89 8.99
C ARG A 47 13.74 -8.44 10.41
N LEU A 48 12.58 -8.77 10.97
CA LEU A 48 12.45 -9.38 12.29
C LEU A 48 13.02 -10.80 12.28
N LEU A 49 12.60 -11.61 11.30
CA LEU A 49 13.06 -12.97 11.05
C LEU A 49 14.59 -13.04 10.94
N LYS A 50 15.21 -12.21 10.10
CA LYS A 50 16.68 -12.08 10.00
C LYS A 50 17.35 -11.81 11.36
N SER A 51 16.73 -11.01 12.21
CA SER A 51 17.27 -10.68 13.55
C SER A 51 17.27 -11.90 14.47
N TYR A 52 16.17 -12.67 14.48
CA TYR A 52 16.08 -13.96 15.19
C TYR A 52 17.05 -15.00 14.62
N LEU A 53 17.04 -15.22 13.30
CA LEU A 53 17.87 -16.22 12.62
C LEU A 53 19.37 -15.96 12.87
N ALA A 54 19.81 -14.70 12.87
CA ALA A 54 21.18 -14.34 13.21
C ALA A 54 21.52 -14.54 14.70
N ALA A 55 20.61 -14.22 15.62
CA ALA A 55 20.85 -14.36 17.06
C ALA A 55 21.03 -15.82 17.51
N PHE A 56 20.17 -16.72 17.03
CA PHE A 56 20.12 -18.14 17.42
C PHE A 56 21.02 -19.07 16.58
N SER A 57 21.73 -18.54 15.58
CA SER A 57 22.77 -19.26 14.83
C SER A 57 24.20 -18.88 15.26
N ALA A 58 24.48 -17.58 15.45
CA ALA A 58 25.83 -17.02 15.59
C ALA A 58 26.52 -17.27 16.95
N SER A 59 26.08 -18.27 17.72
CA SER A 59 26.57 -18.63 19.06
C SER A 59 26.47 -17.54 20.14
N ARG A 60 25.92 -16.36 19.83
CA ARG A 60 25.77 -15.22 20.76
C ARG A 60 24.69 -15.42 21.81
N VAL A 61 23.62 -16.12 21.46
CA VAL A 61 22.54 -16.50 22.38
C VAL A 61 22.46 -18.02 22.41
N GLN A 62 22.91 -18.62 23.52
CA GLN A 62 22.73 -20.05 23.80
C GLN A 62 21.92 -20.20 25.08
N ILE A 63 20.63 -20.47 24.92
CA ILE A 63 19.70 -20.73 26.01
C ILE A 63 19.42 -22.23 26.02
N PRO A 64 19.76 -22.98 27.09
CA PRO A 64 19.39 -24.38 27.22
C PRO A 64 17.88 -24.57 27.05
N GLY A 65 17.48 -25.61 26.31
CA GLY A 65 16.07 -25.84 25.97
C GLY A 65 15.60 -25.17 24.67
N PHE A 66 16.40 -24.31 24.02
CA PHE A 66 16.10 -23.78 22.69
C PHE A 66 16.80 -24.56 21.57
N ALA A 67 16.10 -24.75 20.44
CA ALA A 67 16.58 -25.50 19.28
C ALA A 67 17.58 -24.67 18.48
N ARG A 68 18.88 -24.98 18.55
CA ARG A 68 19.92 -24.26 17.81
C ARG A 68 19.63 -24.24 16.29
N ILE A 69 19.77 -23.06 15.70
CA ILE A 69 19.83 -22.87 14.25
C ILE A 69 21.24 -23.22 13.78
N HIS A 70 21.36 -24.16 12.84
CA HIS A 70 22.66 -24.60 12.29
C HIS A 70 23.06 -23.79 11.07
N ASP A 71 22.08 -23.36 10.27
CA ASP A 71 22.27 -22.58 9.04
C ASP A 71 20.97 -21.83 8.68
N TYR A 72 21.03 -20.73 7.93
CA TYR A 72 19.86 -20.00 7.46
C TYR A 72 20.12 -19.23 6.15
N ALA A 73 19.06 -19.13 5.33
CA ALA A 73 19.02 -18.36 4.11
C ALA A 73 17.96 -17.25 4.24
N LEU A 74 18.19 -16.12 3.58
CA LEU A 74 17.21 -15.03 3.48
C LEU A 74 16.59 -15.06 2.08
N GLN A 75 15.39 -14.48 1.96
CA GLN A 75 14.61 -14.49 0.74
C GLN A 75 15.38 -13.92 -0.46
N THR A 76 15.24 -14.60 -1.59
CA THR A 76 15.71 -14.16 -2.91
C THR A 76 14.52 -14.09 -3.88
N PRO A 77 14.70 -13.60 -5.12
CA PRO A 77 13.66 -13.70 -6.14
C PRO A 77 13.26 -15.14 -6.51
N GLU A 78 14.10 -16.14 -6.21
CA GLU A 78 13.88 -17.54 -6.61
C GLU A 78 13.47 -18.48 -5.47
N SER A 79 13.82 -18.13 -4.22
CA SER A 79 13.68 -18.96 -3.02
C SER A 79 13.23 -18.16 -1.79
N PRO A 80 12.42 -18.74 -0.90
CA PRO A 80 11.95 -18.09 0.33
C PRO A 80 13.05 -18.03 1.41
N SER A 81 12.88 -17.14 2.40
CA SER A 81 13.64 -17.19 3.65
C SER A 81 13.50 -18.57 4.31
N ALA A 82 14.58 -19.10 4.88
CA ALA A 82 14.61 -20.46 5.41
C ALA A 82 15.68 -20.67 6.49
N SER A 83 15.54 -21.74 7.27
CA SER A 83 16.48 -22.08 8.34
C SER A 83 16.55 -23.58 8.62
N THR A 84 17.69 -24.05 9.15
CA THR A 84 17.88 -25.46 9.51
C THR A 84 18.09 -25.64 11.02
N THR A 85 17.37 -26.58 11.62
CA THR A 85 17.46 -26.96 13.04
C THR A 85 17.64 -28.48 13.18
N SER A 86 17.91 -28.98 14.39
CA SER A 86 18.03 -30.43 14.63
C SER A 86 16.69 -31.16 14.43
N PHE A 87 16.71 -32.37 13.88
CA PHE A 87 15.50 -33.20 13.79
C PHE A 87 15.14 -33.83 15.14
N PHE A 88 13.94 -33.51 15.65
CA PHE A 88 13.36 -34.06 16.88
C PHE A 88 12.16 -34.94 16.53
N GLY A 89 12.41 -36.23 16.28
CA GLY A 89 11.41 -37.14 15.75
C GLY A 89 11.94 -38.52 15.41
N TRP A 90 11.11 -39.32 14.74
CA TRP A 90 11.41 -40.68 14.30
C TRP A 90 10.79 -40.98 12.93
N ARG A 91 11.09 -42.16 12.36
CA ARG A 91 10.41 -42.69 11.17
C ARG A 91 9.39 -43.75 11.59
N GLY A 92 8.16 -43.66 11.10
CA GLY A 92 7.10 -44.63 11.40
C GLY A 92 7.40 -46.00 10.78
N ASN A 93 7.53 -47.05 11.61
CA ASN A 93 7.89 -48.39 11.15
C ASN A 93 6.94 -48.96 10.08
N SER A 94 5.64 -48.66 10.17
CA SER A 94 4.60 -49.13 9.25
C SER A 94 4.38 -48.23 8.03
N SER A 95 4.42 -46.91 8.20
CA SER A 95 4.11 -45.94 7.14
C SER A 95 5.33 -45.42 6.38
N GLN A 96 6.55 -45.66 6.89
CA GLN A 96 7.81 -45.07 6.41
C GLN A 96 7.83 -43.53 6.35
N ALA A 97 6.83 -42.86 6.93
CA ALA A 97 6.74 -41.41 7.03
C ALA A 97 7.53 -40.89 8.23
N TRP A 98 8.05 -39.67 8.11
CA TRP A 98 8.68 -38.95 9.22
C TRP A 98 7.62 -38.41 10.19
N GLN A 99 7.92 -38.41 11.48
CA GLN A 99 7.05 -37.91 12.54
C GLN A 99 7.87 -37.13 13.57
N VAL A 100 7.36 -36.00 14.05
CA VAL A 100 7.99 -35.18 15.10
C VAL A 100 7.49 -35.57 16.48
N SER A 101 8.32 -35.32 17.51
CA SER A 101 7.95 -35.47 18.91
C SER A 101 7.40 -34.18 19.53
N SER A 102 6.53 -33.46 18.81
CA SER A 102 5.92 -32.22 19.30
C SER A 102 4.95 -32.45 20.46
N LEU A 103 4.80 -31.45 21.33
CA LEU A 103 3.90 -31.47 22.48
C LEU A 103 2.43 -31.54 22.03
N GLU A 104 2.08 -30.93 20.90
CA GLU A 104 0.76 -31.08 20.26
C GLU A 104 0.42 -32.55 19.94
N ARG A 105 1.41 -33.33 19.50
CA ARG A 105 1.23 -34.76 19.14
C ARG A 105 1.27 -35.68 20.35
N LEU A 106 2.10 -35.38 21.35
CA LEU A 106 2.40 -36.28 22.46
C LEU A 106 1.70 -35.91 23.78
N GLY A 107 1.16 -34.69 23.91
CA GLY A 107 0.62 -34.16 25.17
C GLY A 107 -0.48 -35.01 25.80
N SER A 108 -1.38 -35.58 24.99
CA SER A 108 -2.46 -36.47 25.45
C SER A 108 -1.99 -37.84 25.94
N ALA A 109 -0.71 -38.19 25.74
CA ALA A 109 -0.10 -39.44 26.22
C ALA A 109 0.80 -39.23 27.45
N LEU A 110 0.94 -37.99 27.94
CA LEU A 110 1.74 -37.69 29.13
C LEU A 110 0.99 -38.09 30.41
N THR A 111 1.72 -38.65 31.38
CA THR A 111 1.19 -38.84 32.74
C THR A 111 1.10 -37.49 33.48
N ARG A 112 0.28 -37.41 34.53
CA ARG A 112 0.18 -36.21 35.39
C ARG A 112 1.54 -35.76 35.95
N GLU A 113 2.43 -36.69 36.27
CA GLU A 113 3.81 -36.39 36.72
C GLU A 113 4.66 -35.79 35.59
N GLN A 114 4.57 -36.36 34.38
CA GLN A 114 5.25 -35.83 33.19
C GLN A 114 4.74 -34.44 32.80
N VAL A 115 3.45 -34.14 32.99
CA VAL A 115 2.89 -32.79 32.80
C VAL A 115 3.57 -31.75 33.70
N PHE A 116 3.73 -32.03 34.99
CA PHE A 116 4.47 -31.12 35.88
C PHE A 116 5.95 -30.99 35.47
N GLY A 117 6.58 -32.10 35.04
CA GLY A 117 7.93 -32.10 34.49
C GLY A 117 8.07 -31.22 33.24
N VAL A 118 7.12 -31.28 32.31
CA VAL A 118 7.10 -30.44 31.09
C VAL A 118 6.89 -28.97 31.44
N ILE A 119 5.96 -28.63 32.35
CA ILE A 119 5.74 -27.24 32.79
C ILE A 119 7.01 -26.66 33.42
N ARG A 120 7.69 -27.42 34.30
CA ARG A 120 8.97 -27.03 34.91
C ARG A 120 10.09 -26.86 33.87
N ASN A 121 10.20 -27.80 32.92
CA ASN A 121 11.24 -27.78 31.90
C ASN A 121 10.98 -26.73 30.79
N LEU A 122 9.75 -26.22 30.66
CA LEU A 122 9.36 -25.16 29.73
C LEU A 122 9.60 -23.75 30.32
N ILE A 123 9.29 -23.54 31.60
CA ILE A 123 9.35 -22.19 32.20
C ILE A 123 10.79 -21.66 32.36
N ALA A 124 11.75 -22.51 32.72
CA ALA A 124 13.12 -22.06 32.97
C ALA A 124 13.86 -21.52 31.71
N PRO A 125 13.80 -22.19 30.54
CA PRO A 125 14.29 -21.63 29.28
C PRO A 125 13.63 -20.29 28.90
N LEU A 126 12.31 -20.17 29.08
CA LEU A 126 11.56 -18.96 28.73
C LEU A 126 11.90 -17.77 29.65
N GLY A 127 12.07 -18.00 30.96
CA GLY A 127 12.57 -16.98 31.86
C GLY A 127 13.98 -16.49 31.48
N GLN A 128 14.87 -17.42 31.09
CA GLN A 128 16.21 -17.06 30.60
C GLN A 128 16.18 -16.30 29.26
N LEU A 129 15.24 -16.63 28.35
CA LEU A 129 15.00 -15.87 27.12
C LEU A 129 14.63 -14.41 27.42
N HIS A 130 13.67 -14.22 28.33
CA HIS A 130 13.18 -12.89 28.71
C HIS A 130 14.24 -12.05 29.42
N ARG A 131 15.00 -12.67 30.33
CA ARG A 131 16.17 -12.06 30.97
C ARG A 131 17.28 -11.67 29.99
N SER A 132 17.34 -12.35 28.84
CA SER A 132 18.27 -12.03 27.74
C SER A 132 17.78 -10.92 26.81
N GLY A 133 16.62 -10.31 27.10
CA GLY A 133 16.02 -9.24 26.29
C GLY A 133 15.28 -9.72 25.03
N TRP A 134 15.04 -11.02 24.89
CA TRP A 134 14.30 -11.63 23.79
C TRP A 134 12.92 -12.14 24.25
N PHE A 135 12.08 -12.51 23.29
CA PHE A 135 10.78 -13.17 23.48
C PHE A 135 10.55 -14.13 22.30
N HIS A 136 9.56 -15.03 22.39
CA HIS A 136 9.21 -15.98 21.34
C HIS A 136 8.11 -15.40 20.44
N GLY A 137 7.02 -14.92 21.05
CA GLY A 137 5.90 -14.26 20.39
C GLY A 137 5.00 -15.17 19.54
N GLY A 138 5.33 -16.46 19.42
CA GLY A 138 4.56 -17.47 18.69
C GLY A 138 4.54 -18.84 19.38
N LEU A 139 4.71 -18.85 20.70
CA LEU A 139 4.85 -20.05 21.53
C LEU A 139 3.57 -20.91 21.47
N ARG A 140 3.69 -22.13 20.94
CA ARG A 140 2.55 -23.05 20.76
C ARG A 140 2.96 -24.52 20.90
N PRO A 141 2.05 -25.45 21.22
CA PRO A 141 2.40 -26.87 21.40
C PRO A 141 3.07 -27.55 20.19
N SER A 142 2.91 -27.02 18.97
CA SER A 142 3.60 -27.54 17.78
C SER A 142 5.07 -27.10 17.69
N SER A 143 5.46 -26.01 18.37
CA SER A 143 6.84 -25.49 18.38
C SER A 143 7.69 -26.02 19.55
N ILE A 144 7.11 -26.85 20.42
CA ILE A 144 7.75 -27.47 21.58
C ILE A 144 7.94 -28.96 21.30
N PHE A 145 9.16 -29.47 21.34
CA PHE A 145 9.51 -30.87 21.08
C PHE A 145 10.04 -31.56 22.33
N LEU A 146 9.59 -32.78 22.58
CA LEU A 146 10.04 -33.63 23.69
C LEU A 146 11.04 -34.69 23.17
N THR A 147 12.13 -34.94 23.90
CA THR A 147 13.09 -36.01 23.57
C THR A 147 13.42 -36.84 24.81
N GLY A 148 13.77 -38.12 24.62
CA GLY A 148 14.12 -39.01 25.72
C GLY A 148 15.56 -38.83 26.20
N ASN A 149 15.77 -38.89 27.51
CA ASN A 149 17.09 -38.78 28.14
C ASN A 149 17.70 -40.18 28.38
N ALA A 150 19.03 -40.24 28.49
CA ALA A 150 19.74 -41.48 28.82
C ALA A 150 19.24 -42.13 30.13
N ASP A 151 18.85 -41.30 31.10
CA ASP A 151 18.35 -41.70 32.42
C ASP A 151 16.82 -41.92 32.45
N GLY A 152 16.16 -42.00 31.30
CA GLY A 152 14.70 -42.22 31.18
C GLY A 152 13.82 -40.98 31.39
N GLY A 153 14.40 -39.83 31.75
CA GLY A 153 13.71 -38.53 31.80
C GLY A 153 13.37 -37.95 30.42
N GLN A 154 12.83 -36.72 30.40
CA GLN A 154 12.49 -35.99 29.17
C GLN A 154 13.23 -34.66 29.07
N ASN A 155 13.86 -34.42 27.92
CA ASN A 155 14.38 -33.12 27.48
C ASN A 155 13.33 -32.39 26.64
N LEU A 156 13.45 -31.07 26.61
CA LEU A 156 12.54 -30.18 25.89
C LEU A 156 13.34 -29.27 24.94
N HIS A 157 12.83 -29.06 23.73
CA HIS A 157 13.43 -28.18 22.72
C HIS A 157 12.36 -27.26 22.12
N ILE A 158 12.59 -25.94 22.18
CA ILE A 158 11.69 -24.92 21.65
C ILE A 158 12.24 -24.40 20.32
N ALA A 159 11.42 -24.39 19.26
CA ALA A 159 11.73 -23.82 17.94
C ALA A 159 10.64 -22.82 17.51
N GLY A 160 10.57 -22.48 16.21
CA GLY A 160 9.57 -21.56 15.65
C GLY A 160 9.94 -20.08 15.77
N TYR A 161 11.22 -19.74 15.63
CA TYR A 161 11.70 -18.36 15.75
C TYR A 161 11.19 -17.48 14.61
N GLY A 162 10.71 -16.27 14.92
CA GLY A 162 10.22 -15.31 13.92
C GLY A 162 8.80 -15.62 13.40
N GLU A 163 8.18 -16.70 13.86
CA GLU A 163 6.79 -17.10 13.55
C GLU A 163 5.80 -16.39 14.48
N LEU A 164 5.76 -15.07 14.42
CA LEU A 164 4.91 -14.23 15.27
C LEU A 164 3.63 -13.84 14.54
N PHE A 165 2.48 -13.94 15.22
CA PHE A 165 1.32 -13.13 14.85
C PHE A 165 1.66 -11.66 15.20
N MET A 166 1.70 -10.78 14.18
CA MET A 166 2.02 -9.36 14.35
C MET A 166 1.33 -8.50 13.27
N GLY A 167 1.13 -7.21 13.58
CA GLY A 167 0.50 -6.27 12.66
C GLY A 167 1.39 -5.98 11.44
N GLY A 168 0.78 -5.78 10.27
CA GLY A 168 1.51 -5.48 9.03
C GLY A 168 2.20 -6.67 8.35
N LEU A 169 1.80 -7.91 8.66
CA LEU A 169 2.04 -9.06 7.78
C LEU A 169 1.12 -8.96 6.55
N GLN A 170 1.60 -9.32 5.36
CA GLN A 170 0.81 -9.16 4.13
C GLN A 170 -0.36 -10.16 4.05
N PHE A 171 -0.13 -11.40 4.49
CA PHE A 171 -1.14 -12.44 4.55
C PHE A 171 -0.70 -13.51 5.55
N LEU A 172 -1.59 -13.91 6.45
CA LEU A 172 -1.37 -15.01 7.38
C LEU A 172 -2.64 -15.87 7.41
N GLU A 173 -2.51 -17.15 7.08
CA GLU A 173 -3.60 -18.14 7.13
C GLU A 173 -4.02 -18.37 8.59
N ALA A 174 -5.31 -18.66 8.85
CA ALA A 174 -5.74 -19.03 10.18
C ALA A 174 -5.28 -20.45 10.56
N GLY A 175 -5.16 -20.70 11.86
CA GLY A 175 -4.69 -21.99 12.36
C GLY A 175 -4.56 -22.03 13.87
N HIS A 176 -4.09 -23.17 14.40
CA HIS A 176 -4.02 -23.41 15.85
C HIS A 176 -3.23 -22.35 16.64
N HIS A 177 -2.33 -21.59 16.00
CA HIS A 177 -1.56 -20.54 16.67
C HIS A 177 -2.44 -19.43 17.27
N LEU A 178 -3.61 -19.13 16.69
CA LEU A 178 -4.51 -18.08 17.16
C LEU A 178 -5.03 -18.35 18.59
N PHE A 179 -5.24 -19.62 18.96
CA PHE A 179 -5.74 -19.98 20.29
C PHE A 179 -4.72 -19.83 21.43
N TYR A 180 -3.44 -19.61 21.12
CA TYR A 180 -2.36 -19.39 22.10
C TYR A 180 -1.86 -17.94 22.12
N ALA A 181 -2.21 -17.14 21.11
CA ALA A 181 -1.90 -15.71 21.04
C ALA A 181 -2.64 -14.92 22.15
N ALA A 182 -2.04 -13.83 22.60
CA ALA A 182 -2.65 -12.97 23.62
C ALA A 182 -3.75 -12.08 23.03
N PRO A 183 -4.77 -11.64 23.81
CA PRO A 183 -5.85 -10.79 23.29
C PRO A 183 -5.33 -9.50 22.63
N GLU A 184 -4.35 -8.82 23.23
CA GLU A 184 -3.71 -7.63 22.66
C GLU A 184 -2.80 -7.94 21.46
N GLN A 185 -2.31 -9.18 21.35
CA GLN A 185 -1.57 -9.65 20.18
C GLN A 185 -2.51 -9.84 18.99
N LEU A 186 -3.69 -10.44 19.20
CA LEU A 186 -4.70 -10.60 18.15
C LEU A 186 -5.32 -9.24 17.76
N ALA A 187 -5.59 -8.37 18.73
CA ALA A 187 -6.25 -7.07 18.50
C ALA A 187 -5.34 -5.96 17.92
N SER A 188 -4.02 -6.14 17.89
CA SER A 188 -3.09 -5.11 17.38
C SER A 188 -1.81 -5.63 16.75
N GLY A 189 -1.34 -6.81 17.17
CA GLY A 189 -0.06 -7.38 16.75
C GLY A 189 1.17 -6.51 17.00
N ASP A 190 1.09 -5.52 17.90
CA ASP A 190 2.18 -4.61 18.21
C ASP A 190 2.95 -5.01 19.48
N PHE A 191 4.20 -5.46 19.30
CA PHE A 191 5.09 -5.89 20.39
C PHE A 191 5.88 -4.74 21.06
N ASN A 192 5.67 -3.48 20.66
CA ASN A 192 6.32 -2.31 21.27
C ASN A 192 6.05 -2.19 22.78
N GLU A 193 6.81 -1.33 23.45
CA GLU A 193 6.72 -1.06 24.91
C GLU A 193 6.95 -2.31 25.79
N GLY A 194 7.51 -3.39 25.22
CA GLY A 194 7.78 -4.66 25.89
C GLY A 194 6.64 -5.69 25.81
N ARG A 195 5.53 -5.39 25.08
CA ARG A 195 4.36 -6.28 24.96
C ARG A 195 4.72 -7.71 24.52
N GLY A 196 5.75 -7.89 23.70
CA GLY A 196 6.21 -9.21 23.26
C GLY A 196 6.52 -10.21 24.40
N GLN A 197 6.98 -9.76 25.58
CA GLN A 197 7.17 -10.66 26.73
C GLN A 197 5.86 -10.99 27.44
N ALA A 198 4.88 -10.08 27.45
CA ALA A 198 3.54 -10.33 27.99
C ALA A 198 2.69 -11.28 27.12
N TRP A 199 3.00 -11.38 25.82
CA TRP A 199 2.42 -12.38 24.91
C TRP A 199 2.87 -13.79 25.28
N ASP A 200 4.18 -13.99 25.48
CA ASP A 200 4.73 -15.28 25.94
C ASP A 200 4.18 -15.69 27.32
N VAL A 201 3.97 -14.72 28.24
CA VAL A 201 3.35 -14.98 29.54
C VAL A 201 1.94 -15.58 29.36
N TYR A 202 1.13 -15.00 28.48
CA TYR A 202 -0.21 -15.52 28.18
C TYR A 202 -0.16 -16.89 27.50
N ALA A 203 0.66 -17.06 26.46
CA ALA A 203 0.81 -18.30 25.72
C ALA A 203 1.29 -19.46 26.62
N PHE A 204 2.26 -19.21 27.51
CA PHE A 204 2.66 -20.17 28.54
C PHE A 204 1.50 -20.51 29.48
N GLY A 205 0.70 -19.53 29.90
CA GLY A 205 -0.50 -19.74 30.71
C GLY A 205 -1.52 -20.67 30.01
N VAL A 206 -1.77 -20.46 28.72
CA VAL A 206 -2.67 -21.29 27.91
C VAL A 206 -2.16 -22.73 27.83
N ILE A 207 -0.87 -22.92 27.51
CA ILE A 207 -0.24 -24.25 27.41
C ILE A 207 -0.25 -24.96 28.76
N ALA A 208 0.10 -24.27 29.86
CA ALA A 208 0.10 -24.86 31.20
C ALA A 208 -1.31 -25.26 31.66
N PHE A 209 -2.34 -24.44 31.38
CA PHE A 209 -3.74 -24.80 31.63
C PHE A 209 -4.16 -26.02 30.81
N GLN A 210 -3.80 -26.06 29.52
CA GLN A 210 -4.11 -27.18 28.63
C GLN A 210 -3.47 -28.48 29.08
N LEU A 211 -2.21 -28.48 29.51
CA LEU A 211 -1.54 -29.67 30.05
C LEU A 211 -2.17 -30.16 31.36
N LEU A 212 -2.66 -29.24 32.22
CA LEU A 212 -3.29 -29.59 33.50
C LEU A 212 -4.74 -30.08 33.38
N THR A 213 -5.43 -29.78 32.26
CA THR A 213 -6.89 -30.00 32.15
C THR A 213 -7.35 -30.77 30.90
N GLY A 214 -6.54 -30.80 29.83
CA GLY A 214 -6.93 -31.29 28.50
C GLY A 214 -7.68 -30.28 27.62
N HIS A 215 -8.10 -29.14 28.17
CA HIS A 215 -8.93 -28.11 27.53
C HIS A 215 -8.20 -26.76 27.49
N LEU A 216 -8.60 -25.85 26.62
CA LEU A 216 -8.15 -24.46 26.66
C LEU A 216 -8.86 -23.66 27.77
N PRO A 217 -8.22 -22.60 28.33
CA PRO A 217 -8.82 -21.73 29.35
C PRO A 217 -9.90 -20.78 28.82
N ARG A 218 -9.91 -20.56 27.49
CA ARG A 218 -10.89 -19.81 26.69
C ARG A 218 -10.93 -20.43 25.28
N LEU A 219 -11.98 -20.18 24.50
CA LEU A 219 -12.16 -20.63 23.11
C LEU A 219 -12.17 -22.15 22.89
N ASP A 220 -12.26 -22.99 23.95
CA ASP A 220 -12.11 -24.44 23.81
C ASP A 220 -13.13 -25.05 22.84
N HIS A 221 -14.38 -24.58 22.84
CA HIS A 221 -15.40 -25.04 21.88
C HIS A 221 -14.99 -24.83 20.42
N LEU A 222 -14.36 -23.69 20.08
CA LEU A 222 -13.85 -23.42 18.74
C LEU A 222 -12.59 -24.25 18.42
N PHE A 223 -11.76 -24.51 19.42
CA PHE A 223 -10.58 -25.37 19.27
C PHE A 223 -10.94 -26.86 19.08
N GLN A 224 -11.93 -27.38 19.80
CA GLN A 224 -12.46 -28.73 19.54
C GLN A 224 -13.20 -28.80 18.19
N HIS A 225 -13.87 -27.71 17.76
CA HIS A 225 -14.46 -27.62 16.43
C HIS A 225 -13.40 -27.66 15.32
N ALA A 226 -12.30 -26.90 15.45
CA ALA A 226 -11.17 -26.94 14.52
C ALA A 226 -10.49 -28.32 14.47
N LYS A 227 -10.29 -28.97 15.62
CA LYS A 227 -9.79 -30.37 15.68
C LYS A 227 -10.73 -31.38 14.99
N SER A 228 -12.02 -31.09 14.96
CA SER A 228 -13.03 -31.94 14.32
C SER A 228 -13.20 -31.65 12.83
N ASN A 229 -12.81 -30.46 12.37
CA ASN A 229 -12.92 -29.99 10.99
C ASN A 229 -11.56 -29.37 10.56
N PRO A 230 -10.54 -30.21 10.26
CA PRO A 230 -9.16 -29.74 10.07
C PRO A 230 -9.00 -28.70 8.94
N ASP A 231 -9.88 -28.74 7.95
CA ASP A 231 -9.84 -27.87 6.77
C ASP A 231 -10.40 -26.46 7.01
N TRP A 232 -11.10 -26.22 8.14
CA TRP A 232 -11.75 -24.93 8.44
C TRP A 232 -10.74 -23.78 8.53
N LEU A 233 -9.81 -23.85 9.49
CA LEU A 233 -8.87 -22.73 9.71
C LEU A 233 -7.91 -22.50 8.53
N PRO A 234 -7.35 -23.53 7.85
CA PRO A 234 -6.54 -23.30 6.66
C PRO A 234 -7.29 -22.69 5.47
N SER A 235 -8.63 -22.73 5.46
CA SER A 235 -9.44 -22.07 4.41
C SER A 235 -9.73 -20.59 4.67
N GLU A 236 -9.44 -20.10 5.88
CA GLU A 236 -9.74 -18.73 6.32
C GLU A 236 -8.46 -17.90 6.53
N PRO A 237 -8.45 -16.60 6.21
CA PRO A 237 -7.36 -15.72 6.61
C PRO A 237 -7.44 -15.35 8.10
N ALA A 238 -6.29 -15.15 8.72
CA ALA A 238 -6.16 -14.46 10.00
C ALA A 238 -5.75 -12.99 9.84
N ILE A 239 -4.88 -12.71 8.86
CA ILE A 239 -4.45 -11.37 8.44
C ILE A 239 -4.52 -11.30 6.92
N THR A 240 -4.99 -10.19 6.36
CA THR A 240 -5.03 -9.95 4.91
C THR A 240 -4.72 -8.49 4.60
N PHE A 241 -3.79 -8.26 3.68
CA PHE A 241 -3.24 -6.96 3.28
C PHE A 241 -2.69 -6.07 4.42
N GLY A 242 -2.37 -6.65 5.58
CA GLY A 242 -1.91 -5.95 6.77
C GLY A 242 -2.97 -5.78 7.87
N GLU A 243 -4.24 -6.03 7.56
CA GLU A 243 -5.39 -5.86 8.45
C GLU A 243 -5.88 -7.21 9.01
N LEU A 244 -6.60 -7.17 10.14
CA LEU A 244 -7.16 -8.36 10.80
C LEU A 244 -8.40 -8.83 10.03
N SER A 245 -8.58 -10.15 9.90
CA SER A 245 -9.79 -10.72 9.31
C SER A 245 -11.01 -10.65 10.24
N ASP A 246 -12.21 -10.81 9.68
CA ASP A 246 -13.45 -10.97 10.44
C ASP A 246 -13.37 -12.15 11.43
N LEU A 247 -12.70 -13.25 11.05
CA LEU A 247 -12.43 -14.39 11.93
C LEU A 247 -11.57 -13.98 13.13
N THR A 248 -10.44 -13.28 12.90
CA THR A 248 -9.57 -12.82 14.00
C THR A 248 -10.29 -11.82 14.91
N THR A 249 -11.07 -10.91 14.33
CA THR A 249 -11.89 -9.94 15.08
C THR A 249 -12.93 -10.66 15.96
N SER A 250 -13.64 -11.64 15.39
CA SER A 250 -14.60 -12.48 16.12
C SER A 250 -13.94 -13.27 17.28
N LEU A 251 -12.70 -13.71 17.11
CA LEU A 251 -11.93 -14.39 18.17
C LEU A 251 -11.55 -13.43 19.31
N VAL A 252 -11.25 -12.15 19.01
CA VAL A 252 -11.01 -11.11 20.04
C VAL A 252 -12.29 -10.81 20.81
N GLU A 253 -13.42 -10.60 20.12
CA GLU A 253 -14.73 -10.38 20.76
C GLU A 253 -15.13 -11.55 21.67
N GLN A 254 -14.95 -12.79 21.21
CA GLN A 254 -15.24 -13.98 22.02
C GLN A 254 -14.30 -14.10 23.24
N LEU A 255 -13.02 -13.71 23.13
CA LEU A 255 -12.09 -13.65 24.27
C LEU A 255 -12.51 -12.60 25.31
N GLU A 256 -13.05 -11.46 24.89
CA GLU A 256 -13.63 -10.44 25.77
C GLU A 256 -14.89 -10.95 26.50
N VAL A 257 -15.79 -11.61 25.76
CA VAL A 257 -17.03 -12.19 26.31
C VAL A 257 -16.75 -13.29 27.34
N GLU A 258 -15.79 -14.18 27.06
CA GLU A 258 -15.45 -15.28 27.98
C GLU A 258 -14.73 -14.78 29.24
N GLY A 259 -13.85 -13.78 29.14
CA GLY A 259 -13.37 -12.94 30.25
C GLY A 259 -12.60 -13.66 31.37
N SER A 260 -13.30 -14.42 32.22
CA SER A 260 -12.77 -15.11 33.40
C SER A 260 -12.48 -16.60 33.16
N VAL A 261 -11.26 -17.05 33.48
CA VAL A 261 -10.88 -18.47 33.39
C VAL A 261 -11.56 -19.31 34.49
N VAL A 262 -12.23 -20.38 34.08
CA VAL A 262 -12.88 -21.37 34.95
C VAL A 262 -12.12 -22.70 34.88
N TRP A 263 -11.78 -23.28 36.03
CA TRP A 263 -11.14 -24.59 36.09
C TRP A 263 -12.19 -25.73 36.07
N PRO A 264 -12.10 -26.72 35.15
CA PRO A 264 -13.12 -27.78 35.03
C PRO A 264 -13.06 -28.84 36.14
N THR A 265 -11.98 -28.88 36.92
CA THR A 265 -11.74 -29.83 38.01
C THR A 265 -11.24 -29.11 39.25
N SER A 266 -11.42 -29.69 40.44
CA SER A 266 -10.68 -29.25 41.64
C SER A 266 -9.20 -29.64 41.54
N PRO A 267 -8.27 -28.88 42.13
CA PRO A 267 -6.88 -29.32 42.28
C PRO A 267 -6.82 -30.56 43.20
N ALA A 268 -5.97 -31.53 42.87
CA ALA A 268 -5.83 -32.74 43.68
C ALA A 268 -4.92 -32.57 44.91
N ASP A 269 -4.06 -31.55 44.91
CA ASP A 269 -3.09 -31.27 45.97
C ASP A 269 -2.79 -29.77 46.11
N SER A 270 -2.05 -29.41 47.16
CA SER A 270 -1.69 -28.01 47.48
C SER A 270 -0.71 -27.38 46.49
N SER A 271 0.17 -28.17 45.86
CA SER A 271 1.15 -27.67 44.90
C SER A 271 0.49 -27.38 43.56
N GLU A 272 -0.44 -28.23 43.11
CA GLU A 272 -1.33 -27.91 41.99
C GLU A 272 -2.18 -26.67 42.31
N SER A 273 -2.74 -26.56 43.52
CA SER A 273 -3.50 -25.36 43.90
C SER A 273 -2.66 -24.07 43.88
N ALA A 274 -1.37 -24.15 44.19
CA ALA A 274 -0.44 -23.03 44.05
C ALA A 274 -0.12 -22.75 42.58
N LEU A 275 0.23 -23.77 41.79
CA LEU A 275 0.55 -23.65 40.36
C LEU A 275 -0.60 -23.03 39.58
N ARG A 276 -1.83 -23.50 39.81
CA ARG A 276 -3.04 -22.98 39.14
C ARG A 276 -3.26 -21.50 39.41
N LYS A 277 -2.91 -20.96 40.58
CA LYS A 277 -2.97 -19.51 40.85
C LYS A 277 -1.97 -18.72 40.00
N VAL A 278 -0.75 -19.24 39.85
CA VAL A 278 0.28 -18.61 39.01
C VAL A 278 -0.13 -18.65 37.54
N VAL A 279 -0.57 -19.81 37.04
CA VAL A 279 -1.11 -19.98 35.67
C VAL A 279 -2.30 -19.05 35.42
N GLN A 280 -3.20 -18.89 36.40
CA GLN A 280 -4.33 -17.98 36.28
C GLN A 280 -3.92 -16.49 36.27
N SER A 281 -2.84 -16.10 36.97
CA SER A 281 -2.28 -14.75 36.85
C SER A 281 -1.63 -14.47 35.48
N CYS A 282 -1.08 -15.51 34.83
CA CYS A 282 -0.59 -15.42 33.45
C CYS A 282 -1.72 -15.29 32.43
N LEU A 283 -2.96 -15.63 32.81
CA LEU A 283 -4.14 -15.65 31.95
C LEU A 283 -5.12 -14.47 32.17
N ASP A 284 -4.76 -13.46 32.99
CA ASP A 284 -5.55 -12.23 33.09
C ASP A 284 -5.67 -11.60 31.70
N PHE A 285 -6.89 -11.22 31.33
CA PHE A 285 -7.19 -10.62 30.04
C PHE A 285 -6.41 -9.31 29.88
N VAL A 286 -6.36 -8.48 30.92
CA VAL A 286 -5.73 -7.15 30.90
C VAL A 286 -4.19 -7.28 30.98
N PRO A 287 -3.42 -6.86 29.97
CA PRO A 287 -1.98 -7.12 29.91
C PRO A 287 -1.21 -6.56 31.11
N SER A 288 -1.62 -5.38 31.63
CA SER A 288 -0.99 -4.72 32.77
C SER A 288 -1.25 -5.38 34.14
N ARG A 289 -2.05 -6.46 34.19
CA ARG A 289 -2.30 -7.26 35.40
C ARG A 289 -1.55 -8.59 35.42
N ARG A 290 -1.04 -9.05 34.28
CA ARG A 290 -0.18 -10.23 34.19
C ARG A 290 1.21 -9.94 34.80
N PRO A 291 1.96 -10.98 35.20
CA PRO A 291 3.41 -10.88 35.38
C PRO A 291 4.06 -10.26 34.13
N ARG A 292 5.10 -9.44 34.32
CA ARG A 292 5.68 -8.65 33.21
C ARG A 292 6.48 -9.48 32.23
N SER A 293 7.03 -10.59 32.71
CA SER A 293 7.83 -11.53 31.92
C SER A 293 7.84 -12.90 32.59
N LEU A 294 8.22 -13.93 31.85
CA LEU A 294 8.41 -15.28 32.40
C LEU A 294 9.65 -15.39 33.30
N ASP A 295 10.51 -14.38 33.34
CA ASP A 295 11.62 -14.28 34.31
C ASP A 295 11.10 -14.05 35.74
N GLU A 296 10.00 -13.31 35.89
CA GLU A 296 9.28 -13.12 37.16
C GLU A 296 8.52 -14.39 37.59
N VAL A 297 7.96 -15.11 36.62
CA VAL A 297 7.15 -16.33 36.85
C VAL A 297 7.99 -17.56 37.17
N ALA A 298 9.17 -17.71 36.54
CA ALA A 298 10.03 -18.87 36.66
C ALA A 298 10.38 -19.28 38.10
N PRO A 299 10.94 -18.41 38.97
CA PRO A 299 11.33 -18.83 40.33
C PRO A 299 10.12 -19.34 41.14
N VAL A 300 8.94 -18.75 40.96
CA VAL A 300 7.72 -19.13 41.69
C VAL A 300 7.25 -20.53 41.29
N ILE A 301 7.27 -20.85 39.99
CA ILE A 301 6.88 -22.19 39.51
C ILE A 301 7.93 -23.25 39.89
N LEU A 302 9.23 -22.91 39.83
CA LEU A 302 10.29 -23.83 40.26
C LEU A 302 10.23 -24.15 41.75
N GLU A 303 9.89 -23.18 42.61
CA GLU A 303 9.68 -23.39 44.05
C GLU A 303 8.46 -24.31 44.31
N ILE A 304 7.33 -24.06 43.66
CA ILE A 304 6.11 -24.88 43.78
C ILE A 304 6.33 -26.33 43.33
N LEU A 305 7.19 -26.54 42.32
CA LEU A 305 7.52 -27.85 41.77
C LEU A 305 8.80 -28.49 42.37
N GLY A 306 9.33 -27.91 43.46
CA GLY A 306 10.34 -28.54 44.31
C GLY A 306 11.78 -28.49 43.82
N ASP A 307 12.14 -27.60 42.88
CA ASP A 307 13.51 -27.51 42.36
C ASP A 307 14.39 -26.61 43.25
N ALA A 308 15.09 -27.23 44.20
CA ALA A 308 15.87 -26.57 45.25
C ALA A 308 17.22 -25.98 44.78
N SER A 309 17.24 -25.32 43.62
CA SER A 309 18.44 -24.90 42.89
C SER A 309 18.55 -23.39 42.61
N SER A 310 17.81 -22.54 43.34
CA SER A 310 17.95 -21.07 43.27
C SER A 310 18.97 -20.50 44.28
N PRO A 311 19.95 -19.68 43.85
CA PRO A 311 20.83 -18.95 44.75
C PRO A 311 20.07 -17.80 45.46
N SER A 312 20.53 -17.43 46.65
CA SER A 312 19.87 -16.47 47.54
C SER A 312 19.82 -15.04 46.98
N ARG A 313 18.77 -14.30 47.38
CA ARG A 313 18.64 -12.82 47.30
C ARG A 313 19.99 -12.08 47.34
N ALA A 314 20.36 -11.47 46.23
CA ALA A 314 21.27 -10.33 46.20
C ALA A 314 20.46 -9.06 45.91
N LYS A 315 20.80 -7.96 46.59
CA LYS A 315 20.34 -6.62 46.20
C LYS A 315 21.30 -6.01 45.18
N ASP A 316 20.87 -4.89 44.59
CA ASP A 316 21.72 -3.84 44.01
C ASP A 316 22.53 -4.20 42.76
N ALA A 317 21.85 -4.24 41.61
CA ALA A 317 22.43 -3.85 40.31
C ALA A 317 21.31 -3.40 39.34
N ALA A 318 21.43 -2.20 38.76
CA ALA A 318 20.53 -1.74 37.70
C ALA A 318 21.12 -2.09 36.31
N PRO A 319 20.34 -2.66 35.37
CA PRO A 319 20.83 -2.97 34.03
C PRO A 319 20.82 -1.72 33.12
N SER A 320 22.00 -1.31 32.64
CA SER A 320 22.11 -0.28 31.60
C SER A 320 21.63 -0.81 30.24
N PRO A 321 20.84 -0.04 29.46
CA PRO A 321 20.36 -0.49 28.16
C PRO A 321 21.49 -0.55 27.11
N LEU A 322 21.60 -1.67 26.41
CA LEU A 322 22.52 -1.87 25.29
C LEU A 322 21.99 -1.16 24.03
N LYS A 323 22.78 -0.23 23.47
CA LYS A 323 22.51 0.35 22.15
C LYS A 323 22.68 -0.72 21.06
N VAL A 324 21.65 -0.92 20.24
CA VAL A 324 21.75 -1.69 18.99
C VAL A 324 22.57 -0.88 17.97
N ALA A 325 23.48 -1.55 17.26
CA ALA A 325 24.43 -0.88 16.37
C ALA A 325 23.85 -0.59 14.97
N SER A 326 24.25 0.55 14.40
CA SER A 326 23.94 0.98 13.03
C SER A 326 25.20 1.45 12.30
N GLY A 327 25.29 1.20 10.99
CA GLY A 327 26.34 1.67 10.09
C GLY A 327 26.24 0.97 8.72
N PRO A 328 27.17 1.18 7.76
CA PRO A 328 28.33 2.07 7.82
C PRO A 328 28.48 3.04 6.62
N ALA A 329 29.11 4.21 6.84
CA ALA A 329 29.77 5.09 5.86
C ALA A 329 30.36 6.30 6.62
N THR A 330 31.49 6.93 6.26
CA THR A 330 32.56 6.62 5.29
C THR A 330 33.89 7.13 5.88
N ALA A 331 35.03 6.65 5.39
CA ALA A 331 36.34 7.14 5.84
C ALA A 331 36.79 8.39 5.06
N ASN A 332 37.51 9.30 5.74
CA ASN A 332 38.68 9.95 5.15
C ASN A 332 39.64 10.45 6.25
N GLU A 333 40.85 10.83 5.85
CA GLU A 333 42.02 10.84 6.73
C GLU A 333 42.40 12.21 7.35
N SER A 334 43.28 12.12 8.37
CA SER A 334 44.47 12.97 8.57
C SER A 334 44.50 14.05 9.67
N THR A 335 45.69 14.14 10.28
CA THR A 335 46.29 15.24 11.06
C THR A 335 45.51 15.92 12.20
N ALA A 336 45.93 15.59 13.43
CA ALA A 336 46.06 16.53 14.54
C ALA A 336 47.29 17.47 14.30
N PRO A 337 47.58 18.53 15.10
CA PRO A 337 47.06 18.80 16.45
C PRO A 337 46.81 20.29 16.84
N THR A 338 46.67 20.50 18.16
CA THR A 338 47.00 21.70 18.97
C THR A 338 46.02 22.88 19.16
N THR A 339 45.70 23.09 20.45
CA THR A 339 45.52 24.36 21.19
C THR A 339 44.41 25.37 20.82
N GLY A 340 43.69 25.84 21.85
CA GLY A 340 43.07 27.17 21.88
C GLY A 340 41.72 27.25 22.59
N GLU A 341 41.66 27.89 23.76
CA GLU A 341 40.42 28.48 24.28
C GLU A 341 40.08 29.77 23.52
N PRO A 342 38.81 30.20 23.51
CA PRO A 342 38.53 31.63 23.38
C PRO A 342 37.43 32.15 24.32
N GLU A 343 37.57 33.40 24.77
CA GLU A 343 36.42 34.27 25.10
C GLU A 343 35.62 34.60 23.81
N PRO A 344 34.50 35.33 23.89
CA PRO A 344 34.65 36.74 23.52
C PRO A 344 33.75 37.73 24.27
N GLN A 345 34.09 39.02 24.17
CA GLN A 345 33.29 40.16 24.66
C GLN A 345 32.61 40.92 23.51
N SER A 346 31.40 41.43 23.79
CA SER A 346 30.81 42.72 23.35
C SER A 346 30.88 43.20 21.88
N GLY A 347 29.74 43.68 21.33
CA GLY A 347 29.69 44.39 20.04
C GLY A 347 28.41 45.19 19.76
N THR A 348 28.19 46.28 20.51
CA THR A 348 27.46 47.55 20.16
C THR A 348 26.39 47.57 19.03
N THR A 349 25.24 48.25 19.22
CA THR A 349 25.11 49.72 19.03
C THR A 349 23.76 50.32 19.52
N ARG A 350 23.62 51.65 19.43
CA ARG A 350 22.48 52.53 19.83
C ARG A 350 21.69 53.01 18.58
N PRO A 351 20.49 53.68 18.63
CA PRO A 351 20.21 54.89 19.44
C PRO A 351 18.74 55.16 19.92
N LEU A 352 18.57 56.25 20.71
CA LEU A 352 17.57 57.37 20.70
C LEU A 352 16.17 57.20 20.02
N ASP A 353 15.03 57.82 20.43
CA ASP A 353 14.66 58.76 21.53
C ASP A 353 13.09 58.81 21.74
N GLU A 354 12.58 59.85 22.44
CA GLU A 354 11.21 60.45 22.42
C GLU A 354 10.01 59.85 23.21
N THR A 355 9.84 60.39 24.43
CA THR A 355 8.62 61.00 25.04
C THR A 355 7.19 60.73 24.52
N ALA A 356 6.24 60.42 25.46
CA ALA A 356 4.97 61.20 25.67
C ALA A 356 4.07 60.70 26.86
N ARG A 357 3.72 61.61 27.80
CA ARG A 357 2.35 62.08 28.24
C ARG A 357 1.18 61.06 28.43
N VAL A 358 0.19 61.17 29.37
CA VAL A 358 -0.18 62.20 30.40
C VAL A 358 -1.31 61.73 31.38
N HIS A 359 -1.31 62.20 32.66
CA HIS A 359 -2.46 62.33 33.62
C HIS A 359 -3.28 61.07 34.05
N VAL A 360 -4.14 61.03 35.10
CA VAL A 360 -4.53 61.85 36.31
C VAL A 360 -5.18 60.87 37.34
N GLY A 361 -5.28 61.08 38.67
CA GLY A 361 -4.83 62.15 39.58
C GLY A 361 -5.35 61.95 41.04
N THR A 362 -4.96 62.86 41.95
CA THR A 362 -5.75 63.48 43.06
C THR A 362 -6.63 62.60 43.99
N SER A 363 -6.26 62.39 45.27
CA SER A 363 -6.52 63.23 46.50
C SER A 363 -7.85 62.86 47.21
N ASP A 364 -8.19 63.20 48.47
CA ASP A 364 -7.79 64.21 49.49
C ASP A 364 -8.14 63.64 50.92
N SER A 365 -8.01 64.22 52.14
CA SER A 365 -7.58 65.54 52.67
C SER A 365 -7.00 65.44 54.14
N ASN A 366 -7.58 66.11 55.17
CA ASN A 366 -7.06 66.26 56.56
C ASN A 366 -8.18 66.41 57.65
N VAL A 367 -7.83 66.32 58.96
CA VAL A 367 -8.40 66.99 60.20
C VAL A 367 -7.70 66.37 61.47
N ILE A 368 -7.13 67.02 62.54
CA ILE A 368 -7.43 68.21 63.43
C ILE A 368 -8.22 67.77 64.72
N GLU A 369 -7.98 68.08 66.02
CA GLU A 369 -7.09 68.90 66.93
C GLU A 369 -7.22 68.31 68.40
N ASP A 370 -6.51 68.60 69.53
CA ASP A 370 -5.19 69.16 69.93
C ASP A 370 -4.68 68.42 71.26
N VAL A 371 -4.42 68.90 72.51
CA VAL A 371 -4.43 70.22 73.23
C VAL A 371 -3.57 70.27 74.55
N LEU A 372 -2.72 71.32 74.67
CA LEU A 372 -2.12 72.11 75.81
C LEU A 372 -1.62 71.58 77.22
N GLY A 373 -0.55 72.26 77.71
CA GLY A 373 -0.17 72.52 79.13
C GLY A 373 1.35 72.34 79.48
N GLU A 374 2.26 73.31 79.69
CA GLU A 374 2.37 74.57 80.52
C GLU A 374 2.86 74.35 81.98
N THR A 375 3.73 75.16 82.66
CA THR A 375 4.32 76.51 82.42
C THR A 375 5.64 76.80 83.22
N ALA A 376 6.60 77.52 82.60
CA ALA A 376 7.41 78.68 83.14
C ALA A 376 8.54 78.64 84.23
N GLU A 377 9.33 79.73 84.27
CA GLU A 377 10.61 80.05 84.99
C GLU A 377 10.42 81.29 85.95
N PRO A 378 11.38 82.12 86.47
CA PRO A 378 12.85 82.05 86.72
C PRO A 378 13.35 82.66 88.09
N SER A 379 14.69 82.80 88.29
CA SER A 379 15.40 84.09 88.59
C SER A 379 16.77 83.98 89.33
N ARG A 380 17.51 85.11 89.49
CA ARG A 380 18.95 85.20 89.89
C ARG A 380 19.21 86.06 91.15
N ARG A 381 20.29 85.77 91.92
CA ARG A 381 21.14 86.82 92.56
C ARG A 381 22.59 86.37 92.88
N LYS A 382 23.39 87.24 93.53
CA LYS A 382 24.87 87.37 93.36
C LYS A 382 25.52 88.16 94.55
N VAL A 383 26.87 88.15 94.69
CA VAL A 383 27.78 89.18 95.30
C VAL A 383 28.37 89.02 96.75
N ARG A 384 29.73 89.00 96.87
CA ARG A 384 30.66 89.42 98.00
C ARG A 384 30.66 88.65 99.36
N SER A 385 31.67 88.74 100.28
CA SER A 385 33.13 89.12 100.24
C SER A 385 33.87 88.98 101.60
N ALA A 386 35.22 89.00 101.55
CA ALA A 386 36.19 89.67 102.48
C ALA A 386 36.90 88.92 103.65
N SER A 387 38.25 89.11 103.69
CA SER A 387 39.20 89.32 104.81
C SER A 387 39.23 88.43 106.08
N GLY A 388 40.45 88.11 106.56
CA GLY A 388 40.68 87.43 107.86
C GLY A 388 42.13 87.44 108.38
N GLU A 389 42.82 88.58 108.41
CA GLU A 389 44.28 88.69 108.62
C GLU A 389 44.81 88.43 110.05
N GLY A 390 43.94 88.14 111.03
CA GLY A 390 44.29 88.18 112.46
C GLY A 390 45.24 87.09 113.00
N PHE A 391 45.50 86.00 112.27
CA PHE A 391 46.20 84.82 112.81
C PHE A 391 47.74 84.95 112.85
N LEU A 392 48.33 85.73 111.93
CA LEU A 392 49.76 85.67 111.60
C LEU A 392 50.71 86.17 112.71
N ILE A 393 50.23 86.97 113.65
CA ILE A 393 51.09 87.64 114.65
C ILE A 393 51.53 86.70 115.79
N ARG A 394 50.73 85.67 116.14
CA ARG A 394 51.06 84.75 117.26
C ARG A 394 52.03 83.61 116.91
N LEU A 395 52.44 83.47 115.65
CA LEU A 395 53.13 82.28 115.14
C LEU A 395 54.65 82.47 114.87
N ARG A 396 55.25 83.52 115.43
CA ARG A 396 56.61 83.98 115.05
C ARG A 396 57.78 83.28 115.76
N GLN A 397 57.53 82.35 116.70
CA GLN A 397 58.57 81.77 117.58
C GLN A 397 58.61 80.22 117.63
N GLN A 398 57.88 79.51 116.77
CA GLN A 398 57.85 78.03 116.74
C GLN A 398 58.23 77.50 115.35
N PRO A 399 59.43 76.94 115.14
CA PRO A 399 59.88 76.54 113.80
C PRO A 399 59.14 75.31 113.22
N VAL A 400 58.66 74.42 114.08
CA VAL A 400 57.99 73.16 113.67
C VAL A 400 56.67 73.42 112.93
N LEU A 401 55.86 74.38 113.39
CA LEU A 401 54.53 74.61 112.82
C LEU A 401 54.56 75.18 111.39
N ARG A 402 55.69 75.78 110.96
CA ARG A 402 55.84 76.36 109.61
C ARG A 402 55.69 75.30 108.51
N TRP A 403 56.36 74.15 108.67
CA TRP A 403 56.34 73.07 107.69
C TRP A 403 55.02 72.29 107.67
N GLN A 404 54.32 72.24 108.82
CA GLN A 404 53.01 71.60 108.91
C GLN A 404 51.93 72.42 108.18
N LEU A 405 51.91 73.76 108.33
CA LEU A 405 50.94 74.61 107.62
C LEU A 405 51.14 74.59 106.09
N THR A 406 52.37 74.66 105.59
CA THR A 406 52.62 74.66 104.14
C THR A 406 52.25 73.34 103.47
N ALA A 407 52.50 72.20 104.12
CA ALA A 407 52.09 70.89 103.64
C ALA A 407 50.55 70.76 103.54
N ILE A 408 49.82 71.24 104.55
CA ILE A 408 48.35 71.20 104.58
C ILE A 408 47.74 72.07 103.47
N VAL A 409 48.24 73.29 103.28
CA VAL A 409 47.74 74.20 102.23
C VAL A 409 47.99 73.63 100.82
N ALA A 410 49.14 73.00 100.59
CA ALA A 410 49.44 72.32 99.33
C ALA A 410 48.47 71.16 99.05
N LEU A 411 48.16 70.33 100.07
CA LEU A 411 47.21 69.22 99.92
C LEU A 411 45.79 69.69 99.56
N ILE A 412 45.32 70.75 100.22
CA ILE A 412 43.99 71.34 100.03
C ILE A 412 43.83 71.93 98.62
N ALA A 413 44.90 72.45 98.01
CA ALA A 413 44.86 73.00 96.65
C ALA A 413 44.81 71.92 95.55
N ILE A 414 45.45 70.77 95.75
CA ILE A 414 45.61 69.74 94.71
C ILE A 414 44.37 68.83 94.60
N LEU A 415 43.75 68.45 95.73
CA LEU A 415 42.62 67.52 95.78
C LEU A 415 41.39 67.94 94.93
N PRO A 416 40.93 69.21 94.93
CA PRO A 416 39.78 69.62 94.12
C PRO A 416 40.06 69.56 92.61
N LEU A 417 41.30 69.88 92.20
CA LEU A 417 41.71 69.91 90.78
C LEU A 417 41.76 68.50 90.18
N THR A 418 42.31 67.52 90.91
CA THR A 418 42.32 66.12 90.45
C THR A 418 40.91 65.52 90.43
N PHE A 419 40.06 65.86 91.41
CA PHE A 419 38.66 65.42 91.46
C PHE A 419 37.85 65.91 90.24
N PHE A 420 37.88 67.21 89.93
CA PHE A 420 37.15 67.75 88.77
C PHE A 420 37.67 67.21 87.44
N SER A 421 39.00 67.04 87.29
CA SER A 421 39.59 66.47 86.08
C SER A 421 39.13 65.03 85.83
N PHE A 422 39.03 64.21 86.90
CA PHE A 422 38.55 62.83 86.82
C PHE A 422 37.09 62.74 86.36
N PHE A 423 36.19 63.56 86.92
CA PHE A 423 34.78 63.56 86.52
C PHE A 423 34.58 63.98 85.06
N TYR A 424 35.28 65.03 84.61
CA TYR A 424 35.19 65.50 83.21
C TYR A 424 35.70 64.43 82.21
N TYR A 425 36.76 63.70 82.58
CA TYR A 425 37.25 62.55 81.82
C TYR A 425 36.24 61.40 81.76
N VAL A 426 35.57 61.09 82.88
CA VAL A 426 34.55 60.02 82.95
C VAL A 426 33.35 60.32 82.04
N ASP A 427 32.81 61.53 82.07
CA ASP A 427 31.61 61.86 81.28
C ASP A 427 31.90 61.98 79.78
N ALA A 428 33.06 62.54 79.39
CA ALA A 428 33.54 62.48 78.00
C ALA A 428 33.67 61.03 77.49
N ARG A 429 34.09 60.10 78.38
CA ARG A 429 34.22 58.67 78.07
C ARG A 429 32.87 57.94 77.99
N LYS A 430 31.83 58.40 78.70
CA LYS A 430 30.45 57.94 78.53
C LYS A 430 29.88 58.39 77.17
N ALA A 431 29.98 59.68 76.87
CA ALA A 431 29.49 60.25 75.61
C ALA A 431 30.12 59.57 74.38
N LYS A 432 31.45 59.37 74.39
CA LYS A 432 32.14 58.65 73.30
C LYS A 432 31.70 57.19 73.17
N LYS A 433 31.34 56.50 74.26
CA LYS A 433 30.80 55.13 74.17
C LYS A 433 29.43 55.10 73.51
N ALA A 434 28.52 56.00 73.89
CA ALA A 434 27.15 56.05 73.36
C ALA A 434 27.13 56.21 71.83
N VAL A 435 27.88 57.19 71.30
CA VAL A 435 27.98 57.44 69.85
C VAL A 435 28.59 56.25 69.10
N VAL A 436 29.58 55.57 69.68
CA VAL A 436 30.18 54.37 69.07
C VAL A 436 29.19 53.19 69.04
N THR A 437 28.39 52.99 70.10
CA THR A 437 27.35 51.94 70.09
C THR A 437 26.22 52.23 69.11
N GLU A 438 25.80 53.49 68.98
CA GLU A 438 24.75 53.92 68.06
C GLU A 438 25.20 53.79 66.59
N ALA A 439 26.42 54.22 66.28
CA ALA A 439 27.01 54.04 64.95
C ALA A 439 27.17 52.55 64.58
N ALA A 440 27.58 51.70 65.53
CA ALA A 440 27.72 50.26 65.31
C ALA A 440 26.36 49.58 65.04
N ASP A 441 25.31 49.93 65.78
CA ASP A 441 23.96 49.40 65.59
C ASP A 441 23.34 49.90 64.26
N LEU A 442 23.56 51.16 63.88
CA LEU A 442 23.14 51.69 62.58
C LEU A 442 23.84 50.96 61.42
N GLN A 443 25.15 50.72 61.55
CA GLN A 443 25.94 49.99 60.54
C GLN A 443 25.54 48.50 60.46
N ALA A 444 25.21 47.87 61.59
CA ALA A 444 24.67 46.51 61.63
C ALA A 444 23.31 46.43 60.93
N LYS A 445 22.40 47.38 61.18
CA LYS A 445 21.08 47.48 60.51
C LYS A 445 21.22 47.70 59.01
N LEU A 446 22.14 48.56 58.58
CA LEU A 446 22.41 48.79 57.15
C LEU A 446 22.96 47.52 56.47
N THR A 447 23.94 46.86 57.09
CA THR A 447 24.53 45.61 56.58
C THR A 447 23.49 44.49 56.50
N ALA A 448 22.62 44.36 57.51
CA ALA A 448 21.53 43.39 57.50
C ALA A 448 20.50 43.67 56.38
N LYS A 449 20.24 44.95 56.05
CA LYS A 449 19.37 45.33 54.93
C LYS A 449 19.99 44.96 53.58
N VAL A 450 21.26 45.30 53.37
CA VAL A 450 22.01 44.94 52.15
C VAL A 450 22.06 43.42 51.97
N ASN A 451 22.41 42.67 53.01
CA ASN A 451 22.46 41.20 52.94
C ASN A 451 21.10 40.57 52.62
N ARG A 452 19.99 41.13 53.15
CA ARG A 452 18.63 40.69 52.78
C ARG A 452 18.29 40.97 51.32
N GLN A 453 18.73 42.10 50.76
CA GLN A 453 18.51 42.44 49.35
C GLN A 453 19.38 41.59 48.41
N ALA A 454 20.65 41.38 48.75
CA ALA A 454 21.54 40.47 48.01
C ALA A 454 20.99 39.03 47.99
N ALA A 455 20.57 38.51 49.15
CA ALA A 455 19.96 37.19 49.28
C ALA A 455 18.54 37.10 48.68
N ALA A 456 17.89 38.21 48.32
CA ALA A 456 16.68 38.19 47.50
C ALA A 456 17.05 38.07 46.01
N PHE A 457 17.92 38.95 45.55
CA PHE A 457 18.41 39.00 44.16
C PHE A 457 19.06 37.68 43.72
N GLN A 458 19.83 37.02 44.59
CA GLN A 458 20.39 35.69 44.34
C GLN A 458 19.28 34.65 44.08
N ARG A 459 18.23 34.61 44.91
CA ARG A 459 17.09 33.68 44.74
C ARG A 459 16.21 34.02 43.53
N ASP A 460 16.23 35.26 43.05
CA ASP A 460 15.54 35.65 41.81
C ASP A 460 16.36 35.23 40.57
N ILE A 461 17.70 35.34 40.62
CA ILE A 461 18.60 34.78 39.61
C ILE A 461 18.51 33.25 39.55
N GLU A 462 18.48 32.57 40.70
CA GLU A 462 18.30 31.11 40.77
C GLU A 462 16.96 30.68 40.15
N ARG A 463 15.87 31.41 40.42
CA ARG A 463 14.56 31.15 39.79
C ARG A 463 14.55 31.39 38.28
N GLU A 464 15.19 32.44 37.77
CA GLU A 464 15.30 32.65 36.32
C GLU A 464 16.22 31.62 35.66
N LYS A 465 17.27 31.14 36.34
CA LYS A 465 18.12 30.03 35.86
C LYS A 465 17.35 28.71 35.80
N GLU A 466 16.65 28.33 36.86
CA GLU A 466 15.75 27.16 36.84
C GLU A 466 14.68 27.27 35.75
N ARG A 467 14.12 28.46 35.55
CA ARG A 467 13.08 28.71 34.54
C ARG A 467 13.65 28.56 33.13
N LYS A 468 14.87 29.05 32.87
CA LYS A 468 15.58 28.88 31.61
C LYS A 468 15.90 27.40 31.36
N GLU A 469 16.44 26.68 32.34
CA GLU A 469 16.73 25.25 32.25
C GLU A 469 15.46 24.41 31.99
N LYS A 470 14.34 24.74 32.63
CA LYS A 470 13.03 24.13 32.36
C LYS A 470 12.52 24.44 30.94
N LEU A 471 12.74 25.66 30.44
CA LEU A 471 12.33 26.04 29.09
C LEU A 471 13.20 25.37 28.01
N GLU A 472 14.50 25.23 28.26
CA GLU A 472 15.44 24.51 27.39
C GLU A 472 15.15 23.00 27.37
N SER A 473 14.78 22.40 28.50
CA SER A 473 14.28 21.02 28.55
C SER A 473 13.02 20.86 27.69
N VAL A 474 12.00 21.70 27.90
CA VAL A 474 10.74 21.62 27.13
C VAL A 474 10.96 21.86 25.64
N LEU A 475 11.89 22.74 25.25
CA LEU A 475 12.25 22.95 23.84
C LEU A 475 12.92 21.71 23.24
N HIS A 476 13.88 21.10 23.94
CA HIS A 476 14.54 19.86 23.52
C HIS A 476 13.56 18.67 23.47
N ASP A 477 12.62 18.58 24.41
CA ASP A 477 11.56 17.57 24.42
C ASP A 477 10.59 17.77 23.23
N LEU A 478 10.28 19.02 22.88
CA LEU A 478 9.49 19.37 21.69
C LEU A 478 10.24 19.03 20.39
N GLU A 479 11.51 19.43 20.24
CA GLU A 479 12.36 19.10 19.08
C GLU A 479 12.54 17.58 18.92
N GLY A 480 12.70 16.86 20.04
CA GLY A 480 12.71 15.40 20.08
C GLY A 480 11.38 14.79 19.64
N SER A 481 10.25 15.33 20.11
CA SER A 481 8.91 14.88 19.70
C SER A 481 8.62 15.15 18.23
N GLN A 482 9.02 16.31 17.69
CA GLN A 482 8.91 16.67 16.28
C GLN A 482 9.78 15.77 15.40
N SER A 483 11.01 15.49 15.84
CA SER A 483 11.93 14.57 15.15
C SER A 483 11.38 13.14 15.13
N ASN A 484 10.78 12.69 16.23
CA ASN A 484 10.12 11.39 16.31
C ASN A 484 8.87 11.32 15.41
N LEU A 485 8.01 12.34 15.44
CA LEU A 485 6.83 12.45 14.56
C LEU A 485 7.22 12.50 13.08
N MET A 486 8.27 13.25 12.72
CA MET A 486 8.81 13.24 11.34
C MET A 486 9.38 11.87 10.96
N GLY A 487 10.05 11.18 11.90
CA GLY A 487 10.54 9.80 11.71
C GLY A 487 9.40 8.79 11.50
N GLN A 488 8.36 8.85 12.34
CA GLN A 488 7.15 8.03 12.24
C GLN A 488 6.39 8.31 10.94
N ALA A 489 6.16 9.59 10.59
CA ALA A 489 5.52 9.98 9.35
C ALA A 489 6.35 9.62 8.09
N LYS A 490 7.69 9.57 8.20
CA LYS A 490 8.56 9.07 7.13
C LYS A 490 8.49 7.55 7.01
N LEU A 491 8.46 6.83 8.13
CA LEU A 491 8.29 5.37 8.16
C LEU A 491 6.92 4.95 7.63
N ALA A 492 5.83 5.63 8.03
CA ALA A 492 4.49 5.40 7.52
C ALA A 492 4.40 5.67 6.01
N ARG A 493 4.97 6.78 5.51
CA ARG A 493 5.09 7.04 4.05
C ARG A 493 5.91 5.97 3.32
N GLN A 494 6.97 5.43 3.94
CA GLN A 494 7.77 4.36 3.35
C GLN A 494 6.99 3.03 3.30
N ILE A 495 6.28 2.66 4.37
CA ILE A 495 5.41 1.47 4.40
C ILE A 495 4.31 1.61 3.36
N LEU A 496 3.64 2.77 3.29
CA LEU A 496 2.56 3.04 2.33
C LEU A 496 3.03 2.92 0.87
N ARG A 497 4.21 3.47 0.54
CA ARG A 497 4.83 3.27 -0.79
C ARG A 497 5.16 1.80 -1.05
N GLN A 498 5.68 1.06 -0.06
CA GLN A 498 5.94 -0.37 -0.22
C GLN A 498 4.66 -1.20 -0.37
N THR A 499 3.54 -0.83 0.24
CA THR A 499 2.24 -1.48 -0.04
C THR A 499 1.73 -1.13 -1.43
N GLN A 500 1.95 0.10 -1.92
CA GLN A 500 1.63 0.51 -3.30
C GLN A 500 2.48 -0.28 -4.32
N ASP A 501 3.80 -0.35 -4.16
CA ASP A 501 4.70 -1.12 -5.03
C ASP A 501 4.31 -2.61 -5.15
N ASN A 502 3.77 -3.19 -4.07
CA ASN A 502 3.30 -4.57 -4.04
C ASN A 502 1.90 -4.72 -4.68
N GLY A 503 0.99 -3.77 -4.46
CA GLY A 503 -0.32 -3.72 -5.13
C GLY A 503 -0.16 -3.53 -6.65
N ASP A 504 0.67 -2.58 -7.07
CA ASP A 504 1.03 -2.33 -8.46
C ASP A 504 1.64 -3.56 -9.15
N ARG A 505 2.42 -4.37 -8.41
CA ARG A 505 2.94 -5.65 -8.91
C ARG A 505 1.86 -6.72 -9.01
N PHE A 506 0.95 -6.81 -8.04
CA PHE A 506 -0.16 -7.75 -8.07
C PHE A 506 -1.13 -7.43 -9.20
N PHE A 507 -1.59 -6.18 -9.34
CA PHE A 507 -2.49 -5.77 -10.42
C PHE A 507 -1.83 -5.87 -11.79
N ARG A 508 -0.51 -5.65 -11.90
CA ARG A 508 0.24 -5.98 -13.12
C ARG A 508 0.10 -7.44 -13.50
N LEU A 509 0.23 -8.38 -12.56
CA LEU A 509 0.02 -9.81 -12.83
C LEU A 509 -1.44 -10.13 -13.20
N VAL A 510 -2.45 -9.46 -12.61
CA VAL A 510 -3.87 -9.63 -12.95
C VAL A 510 -4.21 -9.09 -14.36
N LEU A 511 -3.50 -8.05 -14.80
CA LEU A 511 -3.63 -7.45 -16.14
C LEU A 511 -2.84 -8.23 -17.20
N GLU A 512 -1.61 -8.67 -16.90
CA GLU A 512 -0.75 -9.47 -17.79
C GLU A 512 -1.29 -10.90 -17.99
N ASN A 513 -1.85 -11.55 -16.96
CA ASN A 513 -2.48 -12.87 -17.09
C ASN A 513 -3.94 -12.76 -17.54
N ARG A 514 -4.18 -12.00 -18.62
CA ARG A 514 -5.51 -11.82 -19.24
C ARG A 514 -6.13 -13.15 -19.71
N ASP A 515 -5.29 -14.03 -20.22
CA ASP A 515 -5.65 -15.02 -21.22
C ASP A 515 -5.51 -16.49 -20.72
N THR A 516 -5.89 -16.77 -19.46
CA THR A 516 -5.93 -18.15 -18.95
C THR A 516 -7.23 -18.86 -19.34
N ASP A 517 -7.15 -20.12 -19.79
CA ASP A 517 -8.32 -20.96 -20.08
C ASP A 517 -9.07 -21.51 -18.84
N VAL A 518 -8.63 -21.17 -17.63
CA VAL A 518 -9.25 -21.60 -16.37
C VAL A 518 -10.49 -20.74 -16.05
N PRO A 519 -11.73 -21.29 -16.08
CA PRO A 519 -12.95 -20.50 -15.84
C PRO A 519 -13.00 -19.84 -14.46
N GLU A 520 -12.47 -20.52 -13.44
CA GLU A 520 -12.36 -20.03 -12.07
C GLU A 520 -11.46 -18.79 -11.98
N PHE A 521 -10.38 -18.75 -12.78
CA PHE A 521 -9.50 -17.58 -12.86
C PHE A 521 -10.18 -16.42 -13.60
N ARG A 522 -10.99 -16.69 -14.63
CA ARG A 522 -11.80 -15.64 -15.29
C ARG A 522 -12.82 -15.01 -14.35
N ALA A 523 -13.45 -15.81 -13.48
CA ALA A 523 -14.34 -15.31 -12.42
C ALA A 523 -13.58 -14.46 -11.38
N GLY A 524 -12.48 -14.98 -10.83
CA GLY A 524 -11.65 -14.24 -9.88
C GLY A 524 -11.02 -12.97 -10.45
N ARG A 525 -10.67 -12.96 -11.75
CA ARG A 525 -10.15 -11.77 -12.46
C ARG A 525 -11.17 -10.62 -12.49
N ALA A 526 -12.46 -10.93 -12.70
CA ALA A 526 -13.51 -9.90 -12.69
C ALA A 526 -13.67 -9.26 -11.30
N GLU A 527 -13.60 -10.06 -10.23
CA GLU A 527 -13.63 -9.57 -8.84
C GLU A 527 -12.37 -8.75 -8.50
N ALA A 528 -11.18 -9.25 -8.86
CA ALA A 528 -9.92 -8.55 -8.67
C ALA A 528 -9.86 -7.21 -9.43
N LEU A 529 -10.39 -7.12 -10.66
CA LEU A 529 -10.51 -5.85 -11.38
C LEU A 529 -11.48 -4.88 -10.67
N ALA A 530 -12.61 -5.38 -10.17
CA ALA A 530 -13.57 -4.56 -9.43
C ALA A 530 -13.06 -4.11 -8.05
N GLU A 531 -12.18 -4.87 -7.40
CA GLU A 531 -11.48 -4.46 -6.17
C GLU A 531 -10.33 -3.49 -6.46
N GLY A 532 -9.49 -3.79 -7.46
CA GLY A 532 -8.41 -2.91 -7.91
C GLY A 532 -8.92 -1.53 -8.31
N ARG A 533 -10.09 -1.47 -8.99
CA ARG A 533 -10.78 -0.19 -9.26
C ARG A 533 -11.04 0.59 -7.97
N LYS A 534 -11.71 -0.03 -6.98
CA LYS A 534 -11.98 0.61 -5.66
C LYS A 534 -10.70 1.05 -4.95
N HIS A 535 -9.63 0.25 -5.03
CA HIS A 535 -8.35 0.56 -4.39
C HIS A 535 -7.72 1.82 -5.00
N TYR A 536 -7.59 1.87 -6.32
CA TYR A 536 -6.98 3.02 -7.00
C TYR A 536 -7.89 4.25 -7.03
N GLU A 537 -9.22 4.09 -7.09
CA GLU A 537 -10.21 5.18 -6.89
C GLU A 537 -9.98 5.86 -5.52
N ARG A 538 -9.91 5.08 -4.43
CA ARG A 538 -9.63 5.60 -3.08
C ARG A 538 -8.25 6.22 -2.94
N LEU A 539 -7.23 5.67 -3.61
CA LEU A 539 -5.87 6.22 -3.59
C LEU A 539 -5.84 7.61 -4.25
N VAL A 540 -6.50 7.75 -5.40
CA VAL A 540 -6.68 9.04 -6.08
C VAL A 540 -7.49 10.02 -5.23
N GLU A 541 -8.60 9.58 -4.63
CA GLU A 541 -9.45 10.42 -3.76
C GLU A 541 -8.71 10.91 -2.49
N ALA A 542 -7.91 10.04 -1.85
CA ALA A 542 -7.21 10.36 -0.61
C ALA A 542 -5.95 11.21 -0.79
N TYR A 543 -5.25 11.07 -1.93
CA TYR A 543 -3.94 11.72 -2.15
C TYR A 543 -3.91 12.76 -3.27
N GLY A 544 -4.81 12.71 -4.26
CA GLY A 544 -5.02 13.75 -5.27
C GLY A 544 -3.74 14.30 -5.91
N ASP A 545 -3.45 15.58 -5.67
CA ASP A 545 -2.27 16.29 -6.17
C ASP A 545 -1.16 16.47 -5.11
N ALA A 546 -1.15 15.65 -4.05
CA ALA A 546 -0.12 15.73 -3.01
C ALA A 546 1.28 15.44 -3.60
N PRO A 547 2.25 16.37 -3.50
CA PRO A 547 3.57 16.20 -4.12
C PRO A 547 4.32 14.94 -3.67
N ASP A 548 4.17 14.53 -2.41
CA ASP A 548 4.71 13.29 -1.85
C ASP A 548 4.19 12.00 -2.53
N PHE A 549 3.10 12.07 -3.30
CA PHE A 549 2.39 10.93 -3.90
C PHE A 549 2.13 11.10 -5.41
N ILE A 550 2.78 12.06 -6.08
CA ILE A 550 2.60 12.29 -7.52
C ILE A 550 2.93 11.06 -8.38
N VAL A 551 3.94 10.27 -8.00
CA VAL A 551 4.28 8.98 -8.65
C VAL A 551 3.19 7.93 -8.36
N SER A 552 2.79 7.75 -7.10
CA SER A 552 1.76 6.78 -6.70
C SER A 552 0.41 7.06 -7.38
N THR A 553 0.07 8.33 -7.57
CA THR A 553 -1.16 8.75 -8.26
C THR A 553 -1.03 8.63 -9.78
N ALA A 554 0.13 8.90 -10.38
CA ALA A 554 0.39 8.59 -11.79
C ALA A 554 0.24 7.08 -12.09
N ASN A 555 0.79 6.23 -11.22
CA ASN A 555 0.59 4.78 -11.27
C ASN A 555 -0.90 4.43 -11.12
N ALA A 556 -1.60 4.97 -10.11
CA ALA A 556 -3.01 4.71 -9.88
C ALA A 556 -3.89 5.09 -11.09
N PHE A 557 -3.68 6.25 -11.71
CA PHE A 557 -4.38 6.65 -12.93
C PHE A 557 -4.04 5.76 -14.13
N PHE A 558 -2.80 5.28 -14.24
CA PHE A 558 -2.38 4.34 -15.29
C PHE A 558 -3.05 2.98 -15.15
N TYR A 559 -3.09 2.43 -13.94
CA TYR A 559 -3.77 1.17 -13.65
C TYR A 559 -5.30 1.31 -13.75
N LEU A 560 -5.89 2.43 -13.31
CA LEU A 560 -7.30 2.74 -13.56
C LEU A 560 -7.61 2.82 -15.06
N GLY A 561 -6.73 3.44 -15.87
CA GLY A 561 -6.85 3.46 -17.32
C GLY A 561 -7.01 2.05 -17.91
N GLN A 562 -6.14 1.12 -17.50
CA GLN A 562 -6.19 -0.28 -17.93
C GLN A 562 -7.44 -1.02 -17.40
N ILE A 563 -7.76 -0.88 -16.11
CA ILE A 563 -8.92 -1.54 -15.49
C ILE A 563 -10.22 -1.06 -16.15
N TYR A 564 -10.38 0.25 -16.37
CA TYR A 564 -11.53 0.79 -17.09
C TYR A 564 -11.60 0.35 -18.57
N LYS A 565 -10.45 0.12 -19.24
CA LYS A 565 -10.39 -0.43 -20.60
C LYS A 565 -10.94 -1.85 -20.63
N GLU A 566 -10.46 -2.72 -19.73
CA GLU A 566 -10.90 -4.12 -19.60
C GLU A 566 -12.37 -4.24 -19.11
N MET A 567 -12.86 -3.29 -18.33
CA MET A 567 -14.27 -3.21 -17.88
C MET A 567 -15.22 -2.54 -18.90
N GLY A 568 -14.72 -2.06 -20.04
CA GLY A 568 -15.54 -1.37 -21.06
C GLY A 568 -15.98 0.05 -20.68
N GLU A 569 -15.49 0.62 -19.57
CA GLU A 569 -15.77 1.99 -19.13
C GLU A 569 -14.89 3.01 -19.91
N PHE A 570 -14.91 2.94 -21.25
CA PHE A 570 -13.96 3.60 -22.15
C PHE A 570 -13.77 5.11 -21.91
N GLY A 571 -14.85 5.84 -21.58
CA GLY A 571 -14.76 7.28 -21.26
C GLY A 571 -13.94 7.58 -19.99
N LYS A 572 -14.04 6.72 -18.96
CA LYS A 572 -13.19 6.83 -17.76
C LYS A 572 -11.77 6.35 -18.03
N SER A 573 -11.60 5.34 -18.89
CA SER A 573 -10.28 4.87 -19.34
C SER A 573 -9.51 5.99 -20.02
N LEU A 574 -10.13 6.70 -20.97
CA LEU A 574 -9.54 7.84 -21.68
C LEU A 574 -9.15 8.97 -20.73
N ALA A 575 -10.03 9.35 -19.80
CA ALA A 575 -9.71 10.35 -18.78
C ALA A 575 -8.53 9.93 -17.88
N SER A 576 -8.51 8.67 -17.44
CA SER A 576 -7.46 8.15 -16.55
C SER A 576 -6.10 8.02 -17.24
N PHE A 577 -6.06 7.57 -18.50
CA PHE A 577 -4.82 7.55 -19.28
C PHE A 577 -4.29 8.95 -19.60
N GLY A 578 -5.15 9.92 -19.92
CA GLY A 578 -4.73 11.31 -20.14
C GLY A 578 -4.20 11.99 -18.86
N GLU A 579 -4.76 11.66 -17.70
CA GLU A 579 -4.27 12.10 -16.39
C GLU A 579 -2.91 11.45 -16.06
N ALA A 580 -2.78 10.14 -16.23
CA ALA A 580 -1.54 9.41 -16.02
C ALA A 580 -0.41 9.93 -16.91
N GLU A 581 -0.68 10.11 -18.20
CA GLU A 581 0.30 10.61 -19.17
C GLU A 581 0.80 12.00 -18.79
N ARG A 582 -0.09 12.93 -18.44
CA ARG A 582 0.29 14.27 -17.98
C ARG A 582 1.16 14.22 -16.71
N ARG A 583 0.85 13.34 -15.74
CA ARG A 583 1.66 13.21 -14.51
C ARG A 583 3.05 12.62 -14.80
N TYR A 584 3.14 11.57 -15.60
CA TYR A 584 4.44 11.00 -15.99
C TYR A 584 5.27 11.98 -16.84
N SER A 585 4.64 12.73 -17.76
CA SER A 585 5.31 13.75 -18.56
C SER A 585 5.91 14.85 -17.66
N ALA A 586 5.15 15.36 -16.68
CA ALA A 586 5.69 16.30 -15.69
C ALA A 586 6.84 15.70 -14.85
N LEU A 587 6.74 14.42 -14.47
CA LEU A 587 7.79 13.68 -13.76
C LEU A 587 9.06 13.42 -14.59
N LEU A 588 9.03 13.60 -15.92
CA LEU A 588 10.20 13.53 -16.79
C LEU A 588 10.87 14.88 -17.03
N GLU A 589 10.23 16.01 -16.70
CA GLU A 589 10.87 17.34 -16.74
C GLU A 589 11.81 17.56 -15.53
N GLU A 590 11.65 16.79 -14.45
CA GLU A 590 12.58 16.76 -13.32
C GLU A 590 13.70 15.72 -13.55
N ASP A 591 14.96 16.19 -13.72
CA ASP A 591 16.15 15.34 -13.90
C ASP A 591 16.30 14.26 -12.80
N SER A 592 15.81 14.53 -11.58
CA SER A 592 15.86 13.62 -10.43
C SER A 592 14.94 12.40 -10.51
N THR A 593 13.95 12.39 -11.42
CA THR A 593 12.90 11.35 -11.52
C THR A 593 12.87 10.63 -12.86
N SER A 594 13.95 10.74 -13.65
CA SER A 594 14.07 10.24 -15.04
C SER A 594 14.12 8.69 -15.17
N SER A 595 13.05 8.00 -14.76
CA SER A 595 12.90 6.55 -14.80
C SER A 595 12.47 6.03 -16.19
N VAL A 596 13.10 4.93 -16.64
CA VAL A 596 12.70 4.22 -17.87
C VAL A 596 11.28 3.67 -17.77
N GLU A 597 10.81 3.32 -16.57
CA GLU A 597 9.44 2.84 -16.35
C GLU A 597 8.39 3.93 -16.65
N PHE A 598 8.69 5.20 -16.37
CA PHE A 598 7.77 6.30 -16.71
C PHE A 598 7.72 6.53 -18.22
N VAL A 599 8.86 6.44 -18.91
CA VAL A 599 8.94 6.50 -20.38
C VAL A 599 8.11 5.37 -21.02
N LYS A 600 8.20 4.13 -20.48
CA LYS A 600 7.37 2.99 -20.89
C LYS A 600 5.88 3.23 -20.61
N ASN A 601 5.53 3.70 -19.42
CA ASN A 601 4.13 3.89 -19.03
C ASN A 601 3.46 5.01 -19.84
N ILE A 602 4.18 6.07 -20.22
CA ILE A 602 3.69 7.05 -21.21
C ILE A 602 3.51 6.37 -22.58
N ALA A 603 4.47 5.58 -23.06
CA ALA A 603 4.35 4.90 -24.35
C ALA A 603 3.11 3.99 -24.41
N ILE A 604 2.82 3.26 -23.34
CA ILE A 604 1.62 2.41 -23.19
C ILE A 604 0.36 3.27 -23.08
N ALA A 605 0.34 4.33 -22.26
CA ALA A 605 -0.81 5.22 -22.13
C ALA A 605 -1.16 5.94 -23.45
N LYS A 606 -0.14 6.41 -24.20
CA LYS A 606 -0.31 6.99 -25.54
C LYS A 606 -0.88 5.96 -26.52
N ASN A 607 -0.39 4.72 -26.56
CA ASN A 607 -0.96 3.66 -27.40
C ASN A 607 -2.45 3.39 -27.05
N ALA A 608 -2.78 3.27 -25.76
CA ALA A 608 -4.16 3.07 -25.32
C ALA A 608 -5.08 4.27 -25.65
N LEU A 609 -4.60 5.50 -25.52
CA LEU A 609 -5.31 6.71 -25.98
C LEU A 609 -5.51 6.69 -27.50
N GLY A 610 -4.56 6.14 -28.26
CA GLY A 610 -4.69 5.91 -29.70
C GLY A 610 -5.85 4.97 -30.05
N GLU A 611 -5.92 3.80 -29.40
CA GLU A 611 -7.04 2.85 -29.58
C GLU A 611 -8.40 3.46 -29.19
N LEU A 612 -8.46 4.19 -28.07
CA LEU A 612 -9.69 4.84 -27.61
C LEU A 612 -10.11 5.99 -28.55
N SER A 613 -9.15 6.65 -29.19
CA SER A 613 -9.39 7.64 -30.25
C SER A 613 -9.94 6.98 -31.53
N ILE A 614 -9.42 5.82 -31.94
CA ILE A 614 -10.01 5.01 -33.04
C ILE A 614 -11.47 4.67 -32.73
N ARG A 615 -11.77 4.19 -31.51
CA ARG A 615 -13.14 3.88 -31.07
C ARG A 615 -14.07 5.10 -31.06
N SER A 616 -13.51 6.31 -31.00
CA SER A 616 -14.24 7.58 -31.03
C SER A 616 -14.32 8.22 -32.42
N GLY A 617 -13.74 7.59 -33.46
CA GLY A 617 -13.64 8.14 -34.81
C GLY A 617 -12.56 9.21 -35.00
N GLU A 618 -11.76 9.50 -33.98
CA GLU A 618 -10.76 10.57 -33.98
C GLU A 618 -9.41 10.11 -34.59
N TYR A 619 -9.43 9.59 -35.82
CA TYR A 619 -8.27 8.97 -36.48
C TYR A 619 -7.03 9.88 -36.58
N SER A 620 -7.21 11.19 -36.66
CA SER A 620 -6.11 12.16 -36.62
C SER A 620 -5.44 12.27 -35.26
N ALA A 621 -6.21 12.23 -34.17
CA ALA A 621 -5.69 12.20 -32.80
C ALA A 621 -5.07 10.84 -32.50
N ALA A 622 -5.73 9.75 -32.90
CA ALA A 622 -5.22 8.38 -32.78
C ALA A 622 -3.82 8.24 -33.39
N ARG A 623 -3.66 8.64 -34.66
CA ARG A 623 -2.38 8.66 -35.37
C ARG A 623 -1.30 9.45 -34.62
N HIS A 624 -1.64 10.61 -34.06
CA HIS A 624 -0.69 11.40 -33.25
C HIS A 624 -0.27 10.65 -31.99
N TYR A 625 -1.22 10.05 -31.26
CA TYR A 625 -0.95 9.25 -30.07
C TYR A 625 -0.06 8.03 -30.36
N PHE A 626 -0.31 7.27 -31.43
CA PHE A 626 0.56 6.16 -31.85
C PHE A 626 1.95 6.64 -32.29
N THR A 627 2.05 7.80 -32.93
CA THR A 627 3.35 8.41 -33.30
C THR A 627 4.17 8.74 -32.05
N GLU A 628 3.55 9.37 -31.05
CA GLU A 628 4.21 9.69 -29.78
C GLU A 628 4.53 8.45 -28.94
N SER A 629 3.65 7.45 -28.91
CA SER A 629 3.95 6.14 -28.30
C SER A 629 5.22 5.52 -28.91
N SER A 630 5.35 5.55 -30.24
CA SER A 630 6.54 5.04 -30.94
C SER A 630 7.80 5.88 -30.69
N ARG A 631 7.66 7.18 -30.45
CA ARG A 631 8.76 8.06 -30.00
C ARG A 631 9.23 7.65 -28.60
N PHE A 632 8.32 7.52 -27.64
CA PHE A 632 8.65 7.12 -26.27
C PHE A 632 9.19 5.68 -26.19
N TRP A 633 8.69 4.72 -26.98
CA TRP A 633 9.30 3.38 -27.09
C TRP A 633 10.73 3.43 -27.66
N THR A 634 10.99 4.33 -28.61
CA THR A 634 12.35 4.55 -29.14
C THR A 634 13.28 5.16 -28.09
N GLU A 635 12.75 6.08 -27.28
CA GLU A 635 13.47 6.64 -26.14
C GLU A 635 13.76 5.58 -25.07
N ALA A 636 12.78 4.74 -24.71
CA ALA A 636 12.92 3.68 -23.72
C ALA A 636 14.05 2.69 -24.09
N ARG A 637 14.10 2.19 -25.34
CA ARG A 637 15.20 1.30 -25.78
C ARG A 637 16.55 1.99 -25.94
N SER A 638 16.58 3.32 -26.05
CA SER A 638 17.83 4.10 -26.06
C SER A 638 18.41 4.25 -24.66
N ARG A 639 17.55 4.33 -23.64
CA ARG A 639 17.91 4.35 -22.22
C ARG A 639 18.25 2.94 -21.71
N GLU A 640 17.52 1.91 -22.15
CA GLU A 640 17.71 0.51 -21.78
C GLU A 640 17.75 -0.42 -23.02
N PRO A 641 18.94 -0.75 -23.55
CA PRO A 641 19.09 -1.57 -24.75
C PRO A 641 18.51 -2.98 -24.66
N ALA A 642 18.30 -3.52 -23.46
CA ALA A 642 17.65 -4.82 -23.23
C ALA A 642 16.18 -4.84 -23.71
N LEU A 643 15.52 -3.67 -23.78
CA LEU A 643 14.17 -3.52 -24.31
C LEU A 643 14.11 -3.56 -25.85
N GLY A 644 15.23 -3.79 -26.55
CA GLY A 644 15.37 -3.66 -28.00
C GLY A 644 14.24 -4.32 -28.82
N THR A 645 14.01 -5.62 -28.65
CA THR A 645 12.94 -6.35 -29.36
C THR A 645 11.55 -5.88 -28.93
N VAL A 646 11.30 -5.74 -27.62
CA VAL A 646 9.98 -5.36 -27.08
C VAL A 646 9.55 -3.99 -27.61
N ALA A 647 10.44 -3.00 -27.56
CA ALA A 647 10.19 -1.68 -28.10
C ALA A 647 10.03 -1.70 -29.64
N ALA A 648 10.81 -2.51 -30.36
CA ALA A 648 10.63 -2.66 -31.81
C ALA A 648 9.25 -3.23 -32.17
N LEU A 649 8.77 -4.25 -31.46
CA LEU A 649 7.47 -4.86 -31.69
C LEU A 649 6.33 -3.86 -31.43
N ASN A 650 6.32 -3.19 -30.28
CA ASN A 650 5.31 -2.16 -29.97
C ASN A 650 5.31 -1.00 -30.99
N ILE A 651 6.47 -0.62 -31.53
CA ILE A 651 6.58 0.40 -32.58
C ILE A 651 6.01 -0.08 -33.91
N HIS A 652 6.22 -1.35 -34.27
CA HIS A 652 5.64 -1.92 -35.48
C HIS A 652 4.12 -2.11 -35.35
N GLU A 653 3.61 -2.50 -34.18
CA GLU A 653 2.17 -2.54 -33.90
C GLU A 653 1.53 -1.15 -34.01
N ASN A 654 2.07 -0.15 -33.30
CA ASN A 654 1.67 1.26 -33.45
C ASN A 654 1.70 1.74 -34.92
N SER A 655 2.63 1.22 -35.73
CA SER A 655 2.74 1.57 -37.15
C SER A 655 1.62 0.94 -37.99
N LEU A 656 1.14 -0.25 -37.64
CA LEU A 656 -0.05 -0.87 -38.25
C LEU A 656 -1.34 -0.17 -37.80
N ASP A 657 -1.40 0.32 -36.56
CA ASP A 657 -2.53 1.13 -36.07
C ASP A 657 -2.57 2.51 -36.73
N ILE A 658 -1.40 3.10 -37.03
CA ILE A 658 -1.27 4.28 -37.90
C ILE A 658 -1.77 3.98 -39.32
N VAL A 659 -1.43 2.82 -39.90
CA VAL A 659 -1.95 2.40 -41.22
C VAL A 659 -3.48 2.32 -41.22
N GLU A 660 -4.11 1.80 -40.17
CA GLU A 660 -5.57 1.78 -40.02
C GLU A 660 -6.16 3.20 -39.94
N CYS A 661 -5.49 4.13 -39.26
CA CYS A 661 -5.87 5.54 -39.24
C CYS A 661 -5.72 6.21 -40.62
N GLU A 662 -4.65 5.89 -41.37
CA GLU A 662 -4.43 6.43 -42.73
C GLU A 662 -5.47 5.87 -43.72
N PHE A 663 -5.86 4.60 -43.61
CA PHE A 663 -7.01 4.05 -44.34
C PHE A 663 -8.33 4.78 -44.03
N ALA A 664 -8.59 5.08 -42.76
CA ALA A 664 -9.79 5.81 -42.34
C ALA A 664 -9.78 7.30 -42.74
N MET A 665 -8.60 7.85 -43.08
CA MET A 665 -8.41 9.19 -43.64
C MET A 665 -8.22 9.19 -45.17
N ASP A 666 -8.59 8.10 -45.86
CA ASP A 666 -8.49 7.90 -47.32
C ASP A 666 -7.08 8.11 -47.90
N ARG A 667 -6.02 7.88 -47.11
CA ARG A 667 -4.61 7.98 -47.54
C ARG A 667 -4.06 6.63 -48.00
N LEU A 668 -4.83 5.98 -48.88
CA LEU A 668 -4.71 4.57 -49.28
C LEU A 668 -3.29 4.16 -49.67
N ASP A 669 -2.61 4.94 -50.51
CA ASP A 669 -1.26 4.63 -51.00
C ASP A 669 -0.20 4.67 -49.89
N ALA A 670 -0.27 5.69 -49.02
CA ALA A 670 0.62 5.79 -47.85
C ALA A 670 0.36 4.66 -46.84
N ALA A 671 -0.91 4.26 -46.67
CA ALA A 671 -1.30 3.13 -45.83
C ALA A 671 -0.75 1.80 -46.39
N GLY A 672 -0.86 1.57 -47.71
CA GLY A 672 -0.33 0.38 -48.39
C GLY A 672 1.19 0.26 -48.31
N ASP A 673 1.92 1.32 -48.66
CA ASP A 673 3.39 1.34 -48.61
C ASP A 673 3.92 1.13 -47.19
N ALA A 674 3.29 1.75 -46.18
CA ALA A 674 3.65 1.55 -44.78
C ALA A 674 3.34 0.13 -44.30
N ALA A 675 2.19 -0.47 -44.67
CA ALA A 675 1.86 -1.85 -44.34
C ALA A 675 2.92 -2.82 -44.90
N MET A 676 3.28 -2.69 -46.18
CA MET A 676 4.32 -3.51 -46.82
C MET A 676 5.68 -3.33 -46.13
N SER A 677 6.07 -2.09 -45.81
CA SER A 677 7.35 -1.78 -45.16
C SER A 677 7.45 -2.35 -43.74
N VAL A 678 6.37 -2.26 -42.95
CA VAL A 678 6.29 -2.85 -41.61
C VAL A 678 6.30 -4.38 -41.69
N GLY A 679 5.58 -4.98 -42.64
CA GLY A 679 5.61 -6.42 -42.90
C GLY A 679 7.01 -6.96 -43.17
N VAL A 680 7.80 -6.28 -44.02
CA VAL A 680 9.21 -6.66 -44.29
C VAL A 680 10.09 -6.60 -43.04
N SER A 681 9.84 -5.67 -42.12
CA SER A 681 10.57 -5.59 -40.84
C SER A 681 10.15 -6.71 -39.87
N LEU A 682 8.85 -6.96 -39.75
CA LEU A 682 8.29 -8.02 -38.91
C LEU A 682 8.72 -9.42 -39.36
N THR A 683 8.79 -9.68 -40.68
CA THR A 683 9.33 -10.96 -41.22
C THR A 683 10.76 -11.21 -40.77
N LYS A 684 11.65 -10.20 -40.83
CA LYS A 684 13.05 -10.33 -40.37
C LYS A 684 13.16 -10.54 -38.87
N MET A 685 12.25 -9.98 -38.09
CA MET A 685 12.16 -10.29 -36.66
C MET A 685 11.70 -11.74 -36.43
N GLN A 686 10.74 -12.24 -37.23
CA GLN A 686 10.23 -13.61 -37.11
C GLN A 686 11.31 -14.67 -37.42
N GLU A 687 12.26 -14.36 -38.32
CA GLU A 687 13.45 -15.20 -38.58
C GLU A 687 14.29 -15.42 -37.30
N SER A 688 14.27 -14.47 -36.36
CA SER A 688 15.00 -14.55 -35.07
C SER A 688 14.15 -15.08 -33.90
N GLU A 689 12.84 -14.84 -33.90
CA GLU A 689 11.91 -15.28 -32.84
C GLU A 689 10.69 -16.04 -33.42
N PRO A 690 10.87 -17.22 -34.05
CA PRO A 690 9.81 -17.91 -34.79
C PRO A 690 8.68 -18.50 -33.91
N GLY A 691 8.81 -18.46 -32.59
CA GLY A 691 7.78 -18.88 -31.62
C GLY A 691 7.00 -17.72 -30.98
N ASN A 692 7.29 -16.46 -31.33
CA ASN A 692 6.67 -15.29 -30.71
C ASN A 692 5.26 -15.04 -31.31
N HIS A 693 4.22 -15.48 -30.60
CA HIS A 693 2.81 -15.35 -31.00
C HIS A 693 2.40 -13.90 -31.37
N ARG A 694 2.83 -12.91 -30.57
CA ARG A 694 2.52 -11.48 -30.78
C ARG A 694 3.18 -10.94 -32.05
N LEU A 695 4.43 -11.34 -32.31
CA LEU A 695 5.15 -11.00 -33.54
C LEU A 695 4.48 -11.61 -34.79
N ILE A 696 4.00 -12.86 -34.70
CA ILE A 696 3.25 -13.53 -35.77
C ILE A 696 1.89 -12.86 -35.99
N GLY A 697 1.18 -12.48 -34.92
CA GLY A 697 -0.08 -11.75 -34.98
C GLY A 697 0.07 -10.36 -35.62
N ALA A 698 1.14 -9.62 -35.29
CA ALA A 698 1.47 -8.35 -35.93
C ALA A 698 1.75 -8.53 -37.43
N LEU A 699 2.51 -9.56 -37.83
CA LEU A 699 2.75 -9.87 -39.25
C LEU A 699 1.44 -10.26 -39.96
N ALA A 700 0.56 -11.02 -39.31
CA ALA A 700 -0.74 -11.40 -39.84
C ALA A 700 -1.67 -10.17 -40.04
N LYS A 701 -1.67 -9.21 -39.11
CA LYS A 701 -2.34 -7.90 -39.25
C LYS A 701 -1.76 -7.13 -40.44
N SER A 702 -0.44 -7.10 -40.59
CA SER A 702 0.25 -6.46 -41.71
C SER A 702 -0.22 -7.01 -43.08
N PHE A 703 -0.28 -8.33 -43.25
CA PHE A 703 -0.81 -8.93 -44.47
C PHE A 703 -2.32 -8.67 -44.70
N SER A 704 -3.13 -8.58 -43.63
CA SER A 704 -4.56 -8.22 -43.74
C SER A 704 -4.75 -6.79 -44.28
N LEU A 705 -3.88 -5.86 -43.84
CA LEU A 705 -3.87 -4.46 -44.29
C LEU A 705 -3.33 -4.32 -45.73
N VAL A 706 -2.33 -5.12 -46.12
CA VAL A 706 -1.91 -5.22 -47.54
C VAL A 706 -3.04 -5.78 -48.41
N GLY A 707 -3.79 -6.78 -47.94
CA GLY A 707 -4.99 -7.27 -48.62
C GLY A 707 -6.02 -6.17 -48.86
N ARG A 708 -6.30 -5.35 -47.84
CA ARG A 708 -7.24 -4.21 -47.94
C ARG A 708 -6.77 -3.18 -48.97
N PHE A 709 -5.48 -2.87 -49.02
CA PHE A 709 -4.90 -1.96 -50.01
C PHE A 709 -5.09 -2.48 -51.44
N LEU A 710 -4.81 -3.76 -51.66
CA LEU A 710 -4.94 -4.40 -52.98
C LEU A 710 -6.40 -4.50 -53.45
N GLU A 711 -7.35 -4.81 -52.54
CA GLU A 711 -8.79 -4.76 -52.86
C GLU A 711 -9.23 -3.34 -53.28
N THR A 712 -8.75 -2.31 -52.56
CA THR A 712 -9.11 -0.92 -52.87
C THR A 712 -8.54 -0.46 -54.22
N ARG A 713 -7.46 -1.10 -54.70
CA ARG A 713 -6.91 -0.95 -56.07
C ARG A 713 -7.47 -1.95 -57.08
N SER A 714 -8.50 -2.73 -56.72
CA SER A 714 -9.13 -3.78 -57.54
C SER A 714 -8.20 -4.94 -57.96
N ASP A 715 -7.05 -5.12 -57.30
CA ASP A 715 -6.22 -6.33 -57.45
C ASP A 715 -6.76 -7.44 -56.55
N LEU A 716 -7.87 -8.03 -56.98
CA LEU A 716 -8.60 -9.05 -56.22
C LEU A 716 -7.77 -10.33 -56.00
N GLU A 717 -6.86 -10.67 -56.92
CA GLU A 717 -6.01 -11.87 -56.82
C GLU A 717 -4.82 -11.63 -55.89
N GLY A 718 -4.14 -10.48 -55.99
CA GLY A 718 -3.13 -10.06 -55.01
C GLY A 718 -3.71 -9.95 -53.60
N ALA A 719 -4.90 -9.35 -53.47
CA ALA A 719 -5.63 -9.29 -52.21
C ALA A 719 -5.94 -10.68 -51.64
N ARG A 720 -6.48 -11.59 -52.46
CA ARG A 720 -6.80 -12.97 -52.06
C ARG A 720 -5.57 -13.72 -51.55
N GLN A 721 -4.40 -13.50 -52.17
CA GLN A 721 -3.13 -14.08 -51.71
C GLN A 721 -2.68 -13.48 -50.37
N ALA A 722 -2.74 -12.16 -50.20
CA ALA A 722 -2.40 -11.48 -48.95
C ALA A 722 -3.31 -11.89 -47.79
N TYR A 723 -4.63 -11.99 -48.00
CA TYR A 723 -5.56 -12.50 -46.99
C TYR A 723 -5.36 -13.98 -46.68
N GLN A 724 -4.97 -14.80 -47.66
CA GLN A 724 -4.63 -16.19 -47.38
C GLN A 724 -3.40 -16.28 -46.46
N GLN A 725 -2.32 -15.56 -46.78
CA GLN A 725 -1.14 -15.45 -45.91
C GLN A 725 -1.48 -14.92 -44.51
N SER A 726 -2.32 -13.90 -44.41
CA SER A 726 -2.84 -13.39 -43.14
C SER A 726 -3.59 -14.47 -42.35
N SER A 727 -4.46 -15.24 -43.00
CA SER A 727 -5.22 -16.33 -42.37
C SER A 727 -4.31 -17.46 -41.86
N ASP A 728 -3.27 -17.84 -42.60
CA ASP A 728 -2.33 -18.89 -42.20
C ASP A 728 -1.44 -18.45 -41.02
N LEU A 729 -1.07 -17.17 -40.98
CA LEU A 729 -0.32 -16.59 -39.86
C LEU A 729 -1.20 -16.43 -38.61
N PHE A 730 -2.44 -15.92 -38.72
CA PHE A 730 -3.37 -15.89 -37.58
C PHE A 730 -3.72 -17.31 -37.08
N ALA A 731 -3.91 -18.29 -37.98
CA ALA A 731 -4.08 -19.70 -37.61
C ALA A 731 -2.82 -20.33 -36.97
N SER A 732 -1.67 -19.67 -37.08
CA SER A 732 -0.42 -20.05 -36.38
C SER A 732 -0.30 -19.33 -35.04
N ALA A 733 -0.69 -18.05 -34.94
CA ALA A 733 -0.79 -17.32 -33.69
C ALA A 733 -1.79 -17.99 -32.72
N VAL A 734 -3.00 -18.34 -33.19
CA VAL A 734 -4.03 -19.06 -32.41
C VAL A 734 -3.56 -20.44 -31.90
N LYS A 735 -2.55 -21.07 -32.53
CA LYS A 735 -1.96 -22.34 -32.06
C LYS A 735 -0.88 -22.15 -30.99
N LEU A 736 -0.27 -20.98 -30.92
CA LEU A 736 0.72 -20.62 -29.90
C LEU A 736 0.04 -20.03 -28.67
N ASP A 737 -1.01 -19.24 -28.88
CA ASP A 737 -1.87 -18.67 -27.86
C ASP A 737 -3.30 -18.57 -28.41
N ALA A 738 -4.20 -19.38 -27.86
CA ALA A 738 -5.58 -19.49 -28.32
C ALA A 738 -6.53 -18.49 -27.64
N ALA A 739 -6.13 -17.90 -26.51
CA ALA A 739 -7.01 -17.10 -25.66
C ALA A 739 -7.02 -15.61 -26.06
N VAL A 740 -6.02 -15.14 -26.81
CA VAL A 740 -6.02 -13.80 -27.43
C VAL A 740 -7.10 -13.71 -28.52
N ASP A 741 -8.28 -13.20 -28.15
CA ASP A 741 -9.44 -12.95 -29.03
C ASP A 741 -9.06 -12.27 -30.36
N ALA A 742 -8.10 -11.34 -30.33
CA ALA A 742 -7.66 -10.59 -31.51
C ALA A 742 -7.07 -11.48 -32.62
N TYR A 743 -6.47 -12.62 -32.29
CA TYR A 743 -5.96 -13.57 -33.29
C TYR A 743 -7.08 -14.42 -33.88
N GLN A 744 -8.07 -14.82 -33.07
CA GLN A 744 -9.27 -15.52 -33.56
C GLN A 744 -10.09 -14.60 -34.48
N LEU A 745 -10.27 -13.33 -34.10
CA LEU A 745 -10.86 -12.29 -34.95
C LEU A 745 -10.10 -12.13 -36.28
N GLY A 746 -8.77 -11.96 -36.21
CA GLY A 746 -7.93 -11.79 -37.40
C GLY A 746 -8.03 -12.98 -38.35
N LEU A 747 -8.04 -14.20 -37.79
CA LEU A 747 -8.30 -15.43 -38.53
C LEU A 747 -9.67 -15.41 -39.21
N GLY A 748 -10.74 -15.12 -38.47
CA GLY A 748 -12.11 -15.06 -38.98
C GLY A 748 -12.27 -14.04 -40.11
N ASN A 749 -11.78 -12.81 -39.90
CA ASN A 749 -11.82 -11.74 -40.90
C ASN A 749 -11.04 -12.09 -42.17
N SER A 750 -9.80 -12.58 -42.05
CA SER A 750 -8.99 -12.94 -43.22
C SER A 750 -9.52 -14.19 -43.95
N LEU A 751 -10.06 -15.19 -43.24
CA LEU A 751 -10.80 -16.29 -43.87
C LEU A 751 -12.06 -15.81 -44.60
N ALA A 752 -12.78 -14.83 -44.03
CA ALA A 752 -13.95 -14.24 -44.67
C ALA A 752 -13.59 -13.54 -45.98
N ARG A 753 -12.54 -12.70 -46.01
CA ARG A 753 -12.08 -12.05 -47.25
C ARG A 753 -11.61 -13.06 -48.30
N VAL A 754 -10.87 -14.12 -47.91
CA VAL A 754 -10.54 -15.22 -48.83
C VAL A 754 -11.80 -15.90 -49.37
N GLY A 755 -12.76 -16.22 -48.50
CA GLY A 755 -14.03 -16.86 -48.88
C GLY A 755 -14.87 -16.02 -49.84
N LEU A 756 -14.96 -14.71 -49.61
CA LEU A 756 -15.65 -13.76 -50.49
C LEU A 756 -14.94 -13.61 -51.84
N LEU A 757 -13.62 -13.37 -51.84
CA LEU A 757 -12.84 -13.16 -53.06
C LEU A 757 -12.71 -14.42 -53.94
N ALA A 758 -12.75 -15.61 -53.34
CA ALA A 758 -12.70 -16.89 -54.05
C ALA A 758 -14.08 -17.51 -54.35
N ASN A 759 -15.15 -16.97 -53.76
CA ASN A 759 -16.46 -17.62 -53.58
C ASN A 759 -16.34 -19.06 -52.99
N ASP A 760 -15.45 -19.23 -52.01
CA ASP A 760 -15.20 -20.51 -51.32
C ASP A 760 -16.13 -20.63 -50.10
N THR A 761 -17.19 -21.42 -50.23
CA THR A 761 -18.17 -21.64 -49.16
C THR A 761 -17.56 -22.31 -47.92
N GLY A 762 -16.54 -23.16 -48.08
CA GLY A 762 -15.87 -23.80 -46.93
C GLY A 762 -15.03 -22.82 -46.12
N LYS A 763 -14.39 -21.85 -46.78
CA LYS A 763 -13.72 -20.71 -46.11
C LYS A 763 -14.72 -19.80 -45.40
N LEU A 764 -15.88 -19.54 -46.00
CA LEU A 764 -16.96 -18.76 -45.37
C LEU A 764 -17.57 -19.48 -44.15
N GLU A 765 -17.85 -20.78 -44.25
CA GLU A 765 -18.34 -21.60 -43.15
C GLU A 765 -17.35 -21.64 -41.97
N GLY A 766 -16.05 -21.85 -42.25
CA GLY A 766 -15.00 -21.80 -41.23
C GLY A 766 -14.79 -20.40 -40.63
N ALA A 767 -14.94 -19.33 -41.41
CA ALA A 767 -14.90 -17.96 -40.91
C ALA A 767 -16.05 -17.69 -39.92
N ALA A 768 -17.26 -18.17 -40.23
CA ALA A 768 -18.41 -18.06 -39.34
C ALA A 768 -18.18 -18.84 -38.02
N GLU A 769 -17.69 -20.08 -38.08
CA GLU A 769 -17.41 -20.90 -36.87
C GLU A 769 -16.37 -20.25 -35.94
N VAL A 770 -15.40 -19.51 -36.49
CA VAL A 770 -14.44 -18.73 -35.69
C VAL A 770 -15.11 -17.49 -35.09
N LEU A 771 -15.82 -16.69 -35.89
CA LEU A 771 -16.41 -15.43 -35.44
C LEU A 771 -17.56 -15.63 -34.43
N GLU A 772 -18.39 -16.66 -34.57
CA GLU A 772 -19.47 -16.95 -33.60
C GLU A 772 -18.92 -17.21 -32.18
N ARG A 773 -17.74 -17.83 -32.07
CA ARG A 773 -17.08 -18.08 -30.77
C ARG A 773 -16.53 -16.81 -30.14
N VAL A 774 -15.96 -15.89 -30.93
CA VAL A 774 -15.42 -14.61 -30.45
C VAL A 774 -16.54 -13.63 -30.07
N ILE A 775 -17.64 -13.61 -30.84
CA ILE A 775 -18.80 -12.75 -30.60
C ILE A 775 -19.56 -13.14 -29.33
N ALA A 776 -19.55 -14.42 -28.94
CA ALA A 776 -20.10 -14.86 -27.66
C ALA A 776 -19.38 -14.21 -26.45
N SER A 777 -18.08 -13.90 -26.57
CA SER A 777 -17.31 -13.16 -25.57
C SER A 777 -17.45 -11.63 -25.72
N ASN A 778 -17.65 -11.14 -26.95
CA ASN A 778 -17.61 -9.71 -27.30
C ASN A 778 -18.89 -9.23 -28.04
N PRO A 779 -20.09 -9.33 -27.43
CA PRO A 779 -21.38 -9.22 -28.14
C PRO A 779 -21.77 -7.81 -28.62
N TYR A 780 -20.99 -6.77 -28.33
CA TYR A 780 -21.29 -5.38 -28.67
C TYR A 780 -20.31 -4.75 -29.68
N GLU A 781 -19.32 -5.49 -30.17
CA GLU A 781 -18.32 -4.95 -31.09
C GLU A 781 -18.85 -4.97 -32.53
N SER A 782 -19.35 -3.82 -32.99
CA SER A 782 -20.22 -3.70 -34.17
C SER A 782 -19.61 -4.23 -35.47
N ILE A 783 -18.29 -4.07 -35.62
CA ILE A 783 -17.52 -4.57 -36.77
C ILE A 783 -17.63 -6.09 -36.90
N TYR A 784 -17.66 -6.82 -35.78
CA TYR A 784 -17.63 -8.28 -35.80
C TYR A 784 -19.03 -8.83 -36.12
N LEU A 785 -20.06 -8.22 -35.54
CA LEU A 785 -21.46 -8.50 -35.87
C LEU A 785 -21.73 -8.26 -37.36
N LYS A 786 -21.19 -7.16 -37.93
CA LYS A 786 -21.27 -6.85 -39.36
C LYS A 786 -20.58 -7.92 -40.21
N THR A 787 -19.31 -8.25 -39.95
CA THR A 787 -18.59 -9.26 -40.74
C THR A 787 -19.30 -10.62 -40.71
N LEU A 788 -19.80 -11.06 -39.55
CA LEU A 788 -20.53 -12.33 -39.46
C LEU A 788 -21.87 -12.28 -40.24
N ALA A 789 -22.60 -11.16 -40.17
CA ALA A 789 -23.83 -10.99 -40.96
C ALA A 789 -23.55 -10.95 -42.47
N ASP A 790 -22.47 -10.29 -42.90
CA ASP A 790 -22.04 -10.24 -44.30
C ASP A 790 -21.64 -11.65 -44.83
N ILE A 791 -20.96 -12.46 -44.00
CA ILE A 791 -20.67 -13.89 -44.31
C ILE A 791 -21.97 -14.68 -44.49
N TYR A 792 -22.93 -14.55 -43.56
CA TYR A 792 -24.21 -15.26 -43.69
C TYR A 792 -25.00 -14.80 -44.92
N GLY A 793 -24.92 -13.53 -45.31
CA GLY A 793 -25.45 -13.02 -46.57
C GLY A 793 -24.81 -13.66 -47.81
N ALA A 794 -23.48 -13.80 -47.83
CA ALA A 794 -22.76 -14.45 -48.93
C ALA A 794 -23.07 -15.96 -49.02
N LEU A 795 -23.20 -16.64 -47.88
CA LEU A 795 -23.69 -18.02 -47.82
C LEU A 795 -25.16 -18.13 -48.28
N ALA A 796 -26.02 -17.17 -47.90
CA ALA A 796 -27.42 -17.13 -48.33
C ALA A 796 -27.56 -16.97 -49.84
N ALA A 797 -26.78 -16.05 -50.45
CA ALA A 797 -26.72 -15.88 -51.91
C ALA A 797 -26.32 -17.19 -52.62
N ASN A 798 -25.24 -17.85 -52.19
CA ASN A 798 -24.82 -19.13 -52.75
C ASN A 798 -25.89 -20.24 -52.58
N GLN A 799 -26.63 -20.27 -51.48
CA GLN A 799 -27.75 -21.22 -51.31
C GLN A 799 -28.96 -20.86 -52.20
N ARG A 800 -29.24 -19.57 -52.43
CA ARG A 800 -30.29 -19.08 -53.34
C ARG A 800 -29.99 -19.50 -54.78
N ASP A 801 -28.79 -19.24 -55.27
CA ASP A 801 -28.34 -19.58 -56.63
C ASP A 801 -28.26 -21.11 -56.81
N GLY A 802 -27.91 -21.85 -55.75
CA GLY A 802 -28.04 -23.30 -55.67
C GLY A 802 -29.49 -23.83 -55.57
N GLY A 803 -30.51 -22.99 -55.72
CA GLY A 803 -31.94 -23.33 -55.71
C GLY A 803 -32.54 -23.63 -54.32
N LYS A 804 -31.77 -23.48 -53.24
CA LYS A 804 -32.14 -23.86 -51.86
C LYS A 804 -32.72 -22.68 -51.09
N LEU A 805 -33.75 -22.03 -51.66
CA LEU A 805 -34.39 -20.81 -51.13
C LEU A 805 -34.72 -20.86 -49.62
N LYS A 806 -35.14 -22.02 -49.08
CA LYS A 806 -35.39 -22.19 -47.63
C LYS A 806 -34.14 -22.02 -46.77
N ASN A 807 -32.99 -22.50 -47.23
CA ASN A 807 -31.72 -22.35 -46.53
C ASN A 807 -31.23 -20.90 -46.62
N ALA A 808 -31.40 -20.27 -47.79
CA ALA A 808 -31.04 -18.87 -48.01
C ALA A 808 -31.81 -17.93 -47.08
N ILE A 809 -33.13 -18.09 -46.99
CA ILE A 809 -34.00 -17.34 -46.06
C ILE A 809 -33.51 -17.50 -44.61
N ALA A 810 -33.27 -18.73 -44.15
CA ALA A 810 -32.82 -18.98 -42.77
C ALA A 810 -31.42 -18.38 -42.46
N LEU A 811 -30.56 -18.20 -43.47
CA LEU A 811 -29.25 -17.56 -43.32
C LEU A 811 -29.36 -16.02 -43.26
N GLU A 812 -30.20 -15.39 -44.08
CA GLU A 812 -30.49 -13.95 -43.95
C GLU A 812 -31.23 -13.66 -42.63
N GLU A 813 -32.17 -14.50 -42.20
CA GLU A 813 -32.83 -14.38 -40.88
C GLU A 813 -31.81 -14.44 -39.73
N ARG A 814 -30.79 -15.31 -39.83
CA ARG A 814 -29.67 -15.37 -38.87
C ARG A 814 -28.84 -14.08 -38.92
N ALA A 815 -28.46 -13.60 -40.11
CA ALA A 815 -27.71 -12.36 -40.29
C ALA A 815 -28.44 -11.14 -39.70
N ILE A 816 -29.75 -11.04 -39.93
CA ILE A 816 -30.63 -10.02 -39.36
C ILE A 816 -30.70 -10.15 -37.84
N SER A 817 -30.79 -11.37 -37.28
CA SER A 817 -30.84 -11.58 -35.83
C SER A 817 -29.57 -11.16 -35.08
N ILE A 818 -28.41 -11.18 -35.75
CA ILE A 818 -27.10 -10.78 -35.20
C ILE A 818 -26.96 -9.26 -35.14
N LEU A 819 -27.39 -8.55 -36.19
CA LEU A 819 -27.28 -7.09 -36.27
C LEU A 819 -28.45 -6.35 -35.60
N LYS A 820 -29.65 -6.93 -35.57
CA LYS A 820 -30.85 -6.27 -35.01
C LYS A 820 -30.65 -5.71 -33.59
N PRO A 821 -30.05 -6.42 -32.61
CA PRO A 821 -29.92 -5.91 -31.25
C PRO A 821 -29.09 -4.64 -31.13
N ILE A 822 -27.99 -4.49 -31.90
CA ILE A 822 -27.14 -3.29 -31.80
C ILE A 822 -27.82 -2.07 -32.44
N ILE A 823 -28.58 -2.29 -33.52
CA ILE A 823 -29.38 -1.27 -34.20
C ILE A 823 -30.54 -0.77 -33.33
N GLU A 824 -31.25 -1.68 -32.63
CA GLU A 824 -32.37 -1.31 -31.75
C GLU A 824 -31.92 -0.70 -30.41
N SER A 825 -30.68 -0.96 -29.96
CA SER A 825 -30.17 -0.46 -28.67
C SER A 825 -29.30 0.79 -28.76
N ASN A 826 -28.66 1.08 -29.91
CA ASN A 826 -27.78 2.23 -30.05
C ASN A 826 -28.08 3.06 -31.33
N PRO A 827 -28.63 4.28 -31.19
CA PRO A 827 -28.87 5.18 -32.32
C PRO A 827 -27.61 5.60 -33.09
N SER A 828 -26.44 5.64 -32.44
CA SER A 828 -25.17 6.10 -33.02
C SER A 828 -24.33 4.98 -33.65
N VAL A 829 -24.95 3.86 -34.04
CA VAL A 829 -24.28 2.81 -34.82
C VAL A 829 -23.82 3.35 -36.18
N ALA A 830 -22.61 2.95 -36.59
CA ALA A 830 -21.97 3.43 -37.80
C ALA A 830 -22.81 3.19 -39.08
N PRO A 831 -22.76 4.09 -40.09
CA PRO A 831 -23.59 4.00 -41.29
C PRO A 831 -23.40 2.71 -42.09
N ASP A 832 -22.20 2.11 -42.10
CA ASP A 832 -21.90 0.86 -42.81
C ASP A 832 -22.56 -0.37 -42.16
N VAL A 833 -22.72 -0.36 -40.83
CA VAL A 833 -23.44 -1.41 -40.07
C VAL A 833 -24.95 -1.28 -40.31
N LYS A 834 -25.49 -0.04 -40.30
CA LYS A 834 -26.88 0.25 -40.68
C LYS A 834 -27.16 -0.17 -42.13
N HIS A 835 -26.24 0.11 -43.04
CA HIS A 835 -26.31 -0.27 -44.46
C HIS A 835 -26.28 -1.80 -44.66
N SER A 836 -25.36 -2.52 -44.03
CA SER A 836 -25.32 -4.00 -44.07
C SER A 836 -26.64 -4.59 -43.57
N TYR A 837 -27.19 -4.11 -42.44
CA TYR A 837 -28.49 -4.56 -41.93
C TYR A 837 -29.63 -4.34 -42.93
N ALA A 838 -29.68 -3.15 -43.56
CA ALA A 838 -30.66 -2.85 -44.59
C ALA A 838 -30.48 -3.72 -45.85
N GLN A 839 -29.24 -4.05 -46.23
CA GLN A 839 -28.97 -5.03 -47.29
C GLN A 839 -29.48 -6.44 -46.93
N ARG A 840 -29.24 -6.94 -45.69
CA ARG A 840 -29.78 -8.25 -45.26
C ARG A 840 -31.30 -8.28 -45.36
N LEU A 841 -31.97 -7.23 -44.88
CA LEU A 841 -33.43 -7.07 -44.99
C LEU A 841 -33.91 -7.05 -46.46
N ALA A 842 -33.23 -6.31 -47.35
CA ALA A 842 -33.58 -6.27 -48.77
C ALA A 842 -33.39 -7.65 -49.45
N HIS A 843 -32.33 -8.37 -49.13
CA HIS A 843 -32.09 -9.72 -49.67
C HIS A 843 -33.07 -10.77 -49.14
N LEU A 844 -33.40 -10.76 -47.85
CA LEU A 844 -34.47 -11.60 -47.28
C LEU A 844 -35.79 -11.36 -48.03
N ALA A 845 -36.13 -10.09 -48.30
CA ALA A 845 -37.33 -9.75 -49.04
C ALA A 845 -37.31 -10.23 -50.50
N GLU A 846 -36.15 -10.18 -51.15
CA GLU A 846 -35.96 -10.68 -52.51
C GLU A 846 -36.15 -12.20 -52.56
N MET A 847 -35.60 -12.95 -51.60
CA MET A 847 -35.79 -14.40 -51.47
C MET A 847 -37.24 -14.79 -51.13
N LEU A 848 -37.93 -13.98 -50.31
CA LEU A 848 -39.38 -14.13 -50.10
C LEU A 848 -40.16 -13.90 -51.42
N GLY A 849 -39.78 -12.88 -52.21
CA GLY A 849 -40.32 -12.64 -53.55
C GLY A 849 -40.12 -13.80 -54.52
N ASP A 850 -38.90 -14.37 -54.58
CA ASP A 850 -38.59 -15.56 -55.39
C ASP A 850 -39.43 -16.78 -54.97
N SER A 851 -39.74 -16.92 -53.68
CA SER A 851 -40.65 -17.96 -53.16
C SER A 851 -42.14 -17.66 -53.40
N GLY A 852 -42.47 -16.54 -54.06
CA GLY A 852 -43.83 -16.09 -54.36
C GLY A 852 -44.54 -15.34 -53.23
N LYS A 853 -43.87 -15.13 -52.09
CA LYS A 853 -44.42 -14.53 -50.87
C LYS A 853 -44.39 -12.99 -50.91
N PHE A 854 -45.00 -12.40 -51.93
CA PHE A 854 -44.93 -10.96 -52.18
C PHE A 854 -45.61 -10.08 -51.12
N ASP A 855 -46.54 -10.60 -50.31
CA ASP A 855 -47.07 -9.87 -49.15
C ASP A 855 -46.09 -9.85 -47.98
N GLU A 856 -45.42 -10.97 -47.70
CA GLU A 856 -44.46 -11.09 -46.60
C GLU A 856 -43.22 -10.23 -46.85
N SER A 857 -42.75 -10.14 -48.10
CA SER A 857 -41.56 -9.35 -48.46
C SER A 857 -41.73 -7.84 -48.27
N ARG A 858 -42.97 -7.31 -48.24
CA ARG A 858 -43.24 -5.87 -48.04
C ARG A 858 -42.78 -5.37 -46.66
N VAL A 859 -42.77 -6.23 -45.64
CA VAL A 859 -42.37 -5.86 -44.27
C VAL A 859 -40.86 -5.55 -44.17
N PRO A 860 -39.94 -6.46 -44.52
CA PRO A 860 -38.51 -6.16 -44.53
C PRO A 860 -38.12 -5.07 -45.54
N LEU A 861 -38.80 -4.97 -46.71
CA LEU A 861 -38.55 -3.86 -47.65
C LEU A 861 -38.84 -2.49 -47.05
N LYS A 862 -39.95 -2.35 -46.31
CA LYS A 862 -40.28 -1.09 -45.65
C LYS A 862 -39.26 -0.72 -44.57
N ALA A 863 -38.76 -1.71 -43.81
CA ALA A 863 -37.72 -1.50 -42.81
C ALA A 863 -36.37 -1.10 -43.44
N ALA A 864 -35.96 -1.79 -44.51
CA ALA A 864 -34.76 -1.46 -45.27
C ALA A 864 -34.81 -0.05 -45.87
N ILE A 865 -35.93 0.32 -46.52
CA ILE A 865 -36.12 1.66 -47.09
C ILE A 865 -36.01 2.74 -46.01
N ALA A 866 -36.67 2.57 -44.85
CA ALA A 866 -36.63 3.56 -43.78
C ALA A 866 -35.21 3.82 -43.25
N MET A 867 -34.38 2.77 -43.16
CA MET A 867 -32.99 2.88 -42.67
C MET A 867 -32.03 3.41 -43.74
N LEU A 868 -32.24 3.04 -45.00
CA LEU A 868 -31.48 3.61 -46.12
C LEU A 868 -31.82 5.10 -46.29
N GLU A 869 -33.08 5.48 -46.09
CA GLU A 869 -33.49 6.89 -46.02
C GLU A 869 -32.96 7.63 -44.79
N GLU A 870 -32.56 6.95 -43.72
CA GLU A 870 -31.87 7.56 -42.58
C GLU A 870 -30.42 7.89 -42.99
N ILE A 871 -29.63 6.88 -43.32
CA ILE A 871 -28.19 7.06 -43.61
C ILE A 871 -27.92 7.90 -44.87
N SER A 872 -28.77 7.86 -45.89
CA SER A 872 -28.63 8.69 -47.11
C SER A 872 -28.90 10.19 -46.87
N LYS A 873 -29.39 10.60 -45.69
CA LYS A 873 -29.49 12.02 -45.30
C LYS A 873 -28.25 12.51 -44.56
N ASP A 874 -27.67 11.66 -43.72
CA ASP A 874 -26.49 11.99 -42.92
C ASP A 874 -25.21 11.89 -43.76
N GLU A 875 -25.15 10.93 -44.69
CA GLU A 875 -24.01 10.61 -45.56
C GLU A 875 -24.36 10.81 -47.04
N GLU A 876 -24.80 12.02 -47.44
CA GLU A 876 -25.28 12.33 -48.80
C GLU A 876 -24.28 11.93 -49.92
N GLY A 877 -22.98 11.90 -49.64
CA GLY A 877 -21.92 11.57 -50.60
C GLY A 877 -21.73 10.07 -50.92
N VAL A 878 -22.29 9.14 -50.14
CA VAL A 878 -22.01 7.71 -50.31
C VAL A 878 -22.90 7.08 -51.38
N THR A 879 -22.34 6.89 -52.58
CA THR A 879 -23.07 6.40 -53.76
C THR A 879 -23.71 5.03 -53.57
N GLU A 880 -23.09 4.12 -52.81
CA GLU A 880 -23.61 2.77 -52.58
C GLU A 880 -24.92 2.76 -51.76
N PHE A 881 -25.09 3.70 -50.82
CA PHE A 881 -26.33 3.81 -50.04
C PHE A 881 -27.50 4.17 -50.95
N HIS A 882 -27.32 5.17 -51.83
CA HIS A 882 -28.30 5.57 -52.84
C HIS A 882 -28.60 4.45 -53.84
N ARG A 883 -27.59 3.70 -54.31
CA ARG A 883 -27.77 2.50 -55.14
C ARG A 883 -28.66 1.45 -54.46
N THR A 884 -28.41 1.22 -53.17
CA THR A 884 -29.12 0.23 -52.36
C THR A 884 -30.57 0.67 -52.12
N LEU A 885 -30.80 1.97 -51.86
CA LEU A 885 -32.12 2.58 -51.72
C LEU A 885 -32.94 2.45 -53.02
N ALA A 886 -32.34 2.78 -54.16
CA ALA A 886 -32.96 2.70 -55.48
C ALA A 886 -33.38 1.25 -55.83
N ARG A 887 -32.51 0.26 -55.56
CA ARG A 887 -32.84 -1.18 -55.68
C ARG A 887 -34.02 -1.56 -54.79
N THR A 888 -33.96 -1.18 -53.52
CA THR A 888 -34.94 -1.61 -52.50
C THR A 888 -36.33 -1.00 -52.74
N ARG A 889 -36.41 0.29 -53.12
CA ARG A 889 -37.67 0.93 -53.56
C ARG A 889 -38.24 0.26 -54.81
N GLY A 890 -37.39 -0.14 -55.77
CA GLY A 890 -37.80 -0.88 -56.98
C GLY A 890 -38.42 -2.25 -56.65
N LEU A 891 -37.77 -3.02 -55.78
CA LEU A 891 -38.29 -4.30 -55.27
C LEU A 891 -39.62 -4.11 -54.52
N ALA A 892 -39.73 -3.08 -53.68
CA ALA A 892 -40.95 -2.78 -52.93
C ALA A 892 -42.13 -2.41 -53.84
N GLY A 893 -41.89 -1.60 -54.87
CA GLY A 893 -42.90 -1.27 -55.87
C GLY A 893 -43.36 -2.49 -56.68
N PHE A 894 -42.45 -3.41 -57.01
CA PHE A 894 -42.78 -4.67 -57.67
C PHE A 894 -43.55 -5.65 -56.78
N ALA A 895 -43.22 -5.74 -55.48
CA ALA A 895 -44.01 -6.50 -54.51
C ALA A 895 -45.44 -5.95 -54.38
N CYS A 896 -45.61 -4.62 -54.36
CA CYS A 896 -46.93 -3.98 -54.41
C CYS A 896 -47.68 -4.30 -55.72
N LEU A 897 -46.99 -4.31 -56.87
CA LEU A 897 -47.58 -4.69 -58.16
C LEU A 897 -48.10 -6.14 -58.16
N LYS A 898 -47.33 -7.08 -57.59
CA LYS A 898 -47.71 -8.50 -57.50
C LYS A 898 -48.83 -8.79 -56.50
N THR A 899 -48.96 -7.98 -55.46
CA THR A 899 -50.04 -8.06 -54.45
C THR A 899 -51.29 -7.26 -54.82
N GLY A 900 -51.28 -6.56 -55.97
CA GLY A 900 -52.42 -5.81 -56.50
C GLY A 900 -52.54 -4.37 -55.99
N ASP A 901 -51.63 -3.93 -55.13
CA ASP A 901 -51.55 -2.55 -54.64
C ASP A 901 -50.94 -1.62 -55.70
N LYS A 902 -51.77 -1.27 -56.71
CA LYS A 902 -51.39 -0.34 -57.78
C LYS A 902 -51.02 1.06 -57.28
N GLY A 903 -51.50 1.45 -56.09
CA GLY A 903 -51.20 2.76 -55.49
C GLY A 903 -49.76 2.81 -55.02
N GLY A 904 -49.42 1.96 -54.04
CA GLY A 904 -48.06 1.86 -53.51
C GLY A 904 -47.04 1.42 -54.58
N ALA A 905 -47.43 0.58 -55.54
CA ALA A 905 -46.58 0.20 -56.66
C ALA A 905 -46.15 1.40 -57.50
N LYS A 906 -47.09 2.29 -57.84
CA LYS A 906 -46.80 3.48 -58.65
C LYS A 906 -45.90 4.46 -57.91
N GLU A 907 -46.19 4.74 -56.64
CA GLU A 907 -45.40 5.65 -55.80
C GLU A 907 -43.95 5.17 -55.64
N LEU A 908 -43.76 3.91 -55.22
CA LEU A 908 -42.44 3.34 -54.98
C LEU A 908 -41.61 3.17 -56.26
N LEU A 909 -42.24 2.80 -57.39
CA LEU A 909 -41.53 2.74 -58.68
C LEU A 909 -41.18 4.13 -59.23
N GLN A 910 -41.99 5.16 -58.97
CA GLN A 910 -41.66 6.55 -59.33
C GLN A 910 -40.45 7.07 -58.54
N LEU A 911 -40.39 6.80 -57.24
CA LEU A 911 -39.23 7.11 -56.41
C LEU A 911 -37.99 6.34 -56.90
N ALA A 912 -38.08 5.01 -57.00
CA ALA A 912 -36.98 4.16 -57.46
C ALA A 912 -36.43 4.58 -58.83
N LYS A 913 -37.30 4.96 -59.78
CA LYS A 913 -36.89 5.48 -61.08
C LYS A 913 -36.11 6.79 -60.94
N SER A 914 -36.57 7.72 -60.09
CA SER A 914 -35.86 8.98 -59.83
C SER A 914 -34.48 8.73 -59.22
N ASP A 915 -34.39 7.84 -58.23
CA ASP A 915 -33.13 7.48 -57.57
C ASP A 915 -32.14 6.85 -58.57
N TRP A 916 -32.61 5.87 -59.35
CA TRP A 916 -31.79 5.22 -60.39
C TRP A 916 -31.35 6.18 -61.50
N GLN A 917 -32.19 7.16 -61.88
CA GLN A 917 -31.81 8.18 -62.87
C GLN A 917 -30.71 9.11 -62.33
N SER A 918 -30.81 9.57 -61.08
CA SER A 918 -29.76 10.36 -60.44
C SER A 918 -28.46 9.55 -60.26
N TYR A 919 -28.56 8.31 -59.79
CA TYR A 919 -27.41 7.44 -59.58
C TYR A 919 -26.70 7.09 -60.90
N ALA A 920 -27.43 6.75 -61.97
CA ALA A 920 -26.84 6.45 -63.28
C ALA A 920 -26.24 7.70 -63.96
N ALA A 921 -26.78 8.89 -63.70
CA ALA A 921 -26.18 10.14 -64.17
C ALA A 921 -24.86 10.47 -63.45
N ALA A 922 -24.70 10.04 -62.19
CA ALA A 922 -23.48 10.17 -61.42
C ALA A 922 -22.46 9.03 -61.68
N ASN A 923 -22.91 7.87 -62.14
CA ASN A 923 -22.09 6.67 -62.38
C ASN A 923 -22.36 6.12 -63.82
N PRO A 924 -21.84 6.77 -64.88
CA PRO A 924 -22.20 6.44 -66.26
C PRO A 924 -21.77 5.05 -66.73
N ASP A 925 -20.72 4.49 -66.12
CA ASP A 925 -20.12 3.19 -66.48
C ASP A 925 -20.87 1.99 -65.88
N ASP A 926 -21.98 2.22 -65.17
CA ASP A 926 -22.79 1.18 -64.51
C ASP A 926 -23.98 0.74 -65.37
N ASP A 927 -23.72 -0.18 -66.31
CA ASP A 927 -24.74 -0.78 -67.20
C ASP A 927 -25.96 -1.33 -66.42
N ALA A 928 -25.76 -1.85 -65.21
CA ALA A 928 -26.83 -2.40 -64.38
C ALA A 928 -27.76 -1.29 -63.85
N ALA A 929 -27.23 -0.10 -63.55
CA ALA A 929 -28.04 1.06 -63.19
C ALA A 929 -28.87 1.57 -64.40
N ALA A 930 -28.26 1.64 -65.58
CA ALA A 930 -28.97 1.99 -66.81
C ALA A 930 -30.10 0.98 -67.14
N GLN A 931 -29.84 -0.32 -66.93
CA GLN A 931 -30.85 -1.37 -67.07
C GLN A 931 -31.97 -1.25 -66.02
N ALA A 932 -31.65 -0.84 -64.78
CA ALA A 932 -32.64 -0.61 -63.73
C ALA A 932 -33.56 0.61 -64.02
N VAL A 933 -33.02 1.70 -64.57
CA VAL A 933 -33.84 2.84 -65.09
C VAL A 933 -34.81 2.37 -66.17
N LYS A 934 -34.35 1.51 -67.10
CA LYS A 934 -35.20 0.96 -68.16
C LYS A 934 -36.29 0.06 -67.58
N TRP A 935 -35.93 -0.90 -66.72
CA TRP A 935 -36.89 -1.84 -66.14
C TRP A 935 -37.94 -1.17 -65.25
N THR A 936 -37.55 -0.21 -64.40
CA THR A 936 -38.51 0.57 -63.59
C THR A 936 -39.45 1.41 -64.45
N SER A 937 -38.98 1.92 -65.60
CA SER A 937 -39.83 2.59 -66.59
C SER A 937 -40.85 1.63 -67.21
N GLU A 938 -40.41 0.45 -67.64
CA GLU A 938 -41.29 -0.59 -68.18
C GLU A 938 -42.36 -1.04 -67.16
N GLN A 939 -42.01 -1.17 -65.87
CA GLN A 939 -43.02 -1.49 -64.83
C GLN A 939 -44.02 -0.34 -64.60
N LEU A 940 -43.61 0.93 -64.74
CA LEU A 940 -44.48 2.10 -64.64
C LEU A 940 -45.39 2.30 -65.87
N GLU A 941 -44.98 1.86 -67.05
CA GLU A 941 -45.82 1.84 -68.24
C GLU A 941 -46.88 0.75 -68.16
N ASN A 942 -46.52 -0.45 -67.66
CA ASN A 942 -47.46 -1.55 -67.39
C ASN A 942 -48.47 -1.27 -66.24
N LEU A 943 -48.38 -0.12 -65.56
CA LEU A 943 -49.28 0.32 -64.50
C LEU A 943 -50.37 1.31 -64.96
N GLN A 944 -50.29 1.80 -66.20
CA GLN A 944 -51.21 2.78 -66.78
C GLN A 944 -52.45 2.13 -67.41
#